data_AF-H0I0G9-F1
#
_entry.id   AF-H0I0G9-F1
#
_cell.length_a   1.000
_cell.length_b   1.000
_cell.length_c   1.000
_cell.angle_alpha   90.00
_cell.angle_beta   90.00
_cell.angle_gamma   90.00
#
_symmetry.space_group_name_H-M   'P 1'
#
loop_
_entity.id
_entity.type
_entity.pdbx_description
1 polymer ?
#
loop_
_entity_poly.entity_id
_entity_poly.type
_entity_poly.pdbx_seq_one_letter_code
_entity_poly.pdbx_strand_id
1 'polypeptide(L)'
;MQKGWAARNIGTERAERALAEWFGSTRSKQYPLELRPATWVVTGGRGAGKTRLGAEWVNGLVRGLPPFSLNKRKYKRIALVGDTLGDVREVMIEGPSGILTISRPPRPRFEASRRRLVWDNGAVALMFSAEDPESLRGPQFDAAWCDELGCPAVDKGPNQPNVFPDPKSAENAIPYFSSAGRSDLAQQRFLETHNSYWNPADPEFEEAYNPLSPVYGGRMVDIERTYVWAWDARPFPAFPARGDRWADGFNWHCGHWLNGRLGNPDAGALINAILADHGLPPADVGHADGTLHGYVVADPTSARAALEPIVELFDLAVCEEAEGLVFRRRDAQNASPAEISELVSDGGNPVIETIRAPDHQLPVELVLAFREPFAEYQTAAVRNVRFGADGSRQQTIDFPGVMESGQGRALLDDLMRRIWAEREQVTFAIAEHRADVRPGAVLRLPGADSDFIVTEIEDGLVRRITARQIARTPPSPWLPSGFGSVAAQEAFAGKPHALFLDLPSRSGSAAPQDQFRVAIWQKPWRSQIVLASPEDTGFGFRTVVDKPADLGVLVEPLSAGFEGRIDRATEIAVALFDAEAASVSRLQLLNGANAAAIRSAIGVWEIVQFESAEEIEPGVWRLGDLLRGQLGTSDAMAAGAPAGADFVMLDDAVQPAGLRASEAGLLLNWRVGPSETDISDENFFAHAGIGGLRAHLPLSPVHVRCRQNAGGAAISWVRRGRIDADDWGQGEIPLGEEREEYQIEIAAAGGPSVRVALSSEQNWQYASADIAADFGGLPLEIDVTVRQFSAVAGFGLPATRRFTLS
;
A
#
# COMPACT_ATOMS: atom_id res chain seq x y z
N MET A 1 -15.16 8.91 -21.56
CA MET A 1 -16.05 9.32 -22.68
C MET A 1 -17.20 10.16 -22.12
N GLN A 2 -17.44 11.39 -22.61
CA GLN A 2 -18.63 12.15 -22.21
C GLN A 2 -19.89 11.53 -22.85
N LYS A 3 -20.82 11.04 -22.02
CA LYS A 3 -22.04 10.31 -22.45
C LYS A 3 -22.81 11.04 -23.56
N GLY A 4 -22.92 12.38 -23.47
CA GLY A 4 -23.65 13.20 -24.44
C GLY A 4 -22.96 13.35 -25.80
N TRP A 5 -21.64 13.23 -25.90
CA TRP A 5 -20.94 13.31 -27.20
C TRP A 5 -21.02 11.97 -27.95
N ALA A 6 -20.77 10.85 -27.25
CA ALA A 6 -20.78 9.53 -27.87
C ALA A 6 -22.17 9.15 -28.41
N ALA A 7 -23.24 9.38 -27.64
CA ALA A 7 -24.60 9.07 -28.08
C ALA A 7 -24.99 9.86 -29.35
N ARG A 8 -24.54 11.11 -29.48
CA ARG A 8 -24.81 11.97 -30.65
C ARG A 8 -24.02 11.58 -31.90
N ASN A 9 -22.80 11.06 -31.76
CA ASN A 9 -21.89 10.85 -32.89
C ASN A 9 -21.81 9.40 -33.38
N ILE A 10 -21.99 8.42 -32.49
CA ILE A 10 -21.92 6.99 -32.86
C ILE A 10 -23.24 6.24 -32.63
N GLY A 11 -24.27 6.94 -32.12
CA GLY A 11 -25.59 6.38 -31.79
C GLY A 11 -25.63 5.77 -30.39
N THR A 12 -26.79 5.88 -29.73
CA THR A 12 -27.00 5.49 -28.33
C THR A 12 -26.60 4.05 -28.05
N GLU A 13 -27.01 3.11 -28.90
CA GLU A 13 -26.70 1.68 -28.72
C GLU A 13 -25.19 1.38 -28.81
N ARG A 14 -24.47 2.01 -29.76
CA ARG A 14 -23.01 1.83 -29.87
C ARG A 14 -22.27 2.54 -28.75
N ALA A 15 -22.76 3.69 -28.31
CA ALA A 15 -22.21 4.41 -27.17
C ALA A 15 -22.36 3.63 -25.86
N GLU A 16 -23.54 3.05 -25.61
CA GLU A 16 -23.80 2.18 -24.47
C GLU A 16 -22.94 0.92 -24.51
N ARG A 17 -22.85 0.26 -25.67
CA ARG A 17 -21.95 -0.88 -25.85
C ARG A 17 -20.50 -0.50 -25.56
N ALA A 18 -20.01 0.61 -26.11
CA ALA A 18 -18.63 1.08 -25.91
C ALA A 18 -18.35 1.51 -24.45
N LEU A 19 -19.35 2.01 -23.72
CA LEU A 19 -19.23 2.34 -22.29
C LEU A 19 -19.30 1.09 -21.40
N ALA A 20 -19.99 0.05 -21.84
CA ALA A 20 -20.06 -1.25 -21.16
C ALA A 20 -18.80 -2.11 -21.39
N GLU A 21 -17.93 -1.70 -22.32
CA GLU A 21 -16.62 -2.32 -22.53
C GLU A 21 -15.66 -2.03 -21.37
N TRP A 22 -14.66 -2.89 -21.19
CA TRP A 22 -13.58 -2.66 -20.22
C TRP A 22 -12.92 -1.27 -20.39
N PHE A 23 -12.81 -0.77 -21.62
CA PHE A 23 -12.30 0.58 -21.91
C PHE A 23 -13.12 1.71 -21.26
N GLY A 24 -14.42 1.47 -21.02
CA GLY A 24 -15.32 2.44 -20.40
C GLY A 24 -15.24 2.48 -18.88
N SER A 25 -14.73 1.41 -18.25
CA SER A 25 -14.64 1.25 -16.78
C SER A 25 -13.20 1.16 -16.25
N THR A 26 -12.20 1.06 -17.11
CA THR A 26 -10.79 0.97 -16.73
C THR A 26 -10.22 2.33 -16.27
N ARG A 27 -9.31 2.30 -15.31
CA ARG A 27 -8.59 3.49 -14.82
C ARG A 27 -7.58 3.96 -15.87
N SER A 28 -7.33 5.26 -15.97
CA SER A 28 -6.34 5.83 -16.90
C SER A 28 -4.95 5.17 -16.80
N LYS A 29 -4.51 4.82 -15.58
CA LYS A 29 -3.24 4.12 -15.30
C LYS A 29 -3.16 2.68 -15.84
N GLN A 30 -4.30 2.06 -16.18
CA GLN A 30 -4.34 0.71 -16.78
C GLN A 30 -4.17 0.76 -18.31
N TYR A 31 -4.07 1.96 -18.88
CA TYR A 31 -3.66 2.13 -20.28
C TYR A 31 -2.15 2.38 -20.38
N PRO A 32 -1.49 1.80 -21.40
CA PRO A 32 -0.12 2.13 -21.74
C PRO A 32 -0.10 3.46 -22.52
N LEU A 33 -0.50 4.56 -21.88
CA LEU A 33 -0.45 5.92 -22.47
C LEU A 33 0.97 6.51 -22.44
N GLU A 34 1.91 5.88 -21.72
CA GLU A 34 3.31 6.27 -21.58
C GLU A 34 4.27 5.15 -22.03
N LEU A 35 5.58 5.38 -21.91
CA LEU A 35 6.63 4.38 -22.10
C LEU A 35 6.28 3.09 -21.35
N ARG A 36 6.32 1.93 -22.03
CA ARG A 36 6.15 0.64 -21.36
C ARG A 36 7.28 0.48 -20.33
N PRO A 37 7.00 0.38 -19.03
CA PRO A 37 8.03 0.03 -18.06
C PRO A 37 8.62 -1.35 -18.41
N ALA A 38 9.90 -1.54 -18.05
CA ALA A 38 10.62 -2.81 -18.29
C ALA A 38 9.93 -4.00 -17.61
N THR A 39 9.20 -3.75 -16.52
CA THR A 39 8.43 -4.75 -15.78
C THR A 39 7.03 -4.23 -15.49
N TRP A 40 6.02 -5.07 -15.71
CA TRP A 40 4.63 -4.81 -15.32
C TRP A 40 4.21 -5.78 -14.22
N VAL A 41 3.49 -5.26 -13.23
CA VAL A 41 2.96 -6.06 -12.12
C VAL A 41 1.45 -6.06 -12.19
N VAL A 42 0.84 -7.24 -12.21
CA VAL A 42 -0.60 -7.38 -11.96
C VAL A 42 -0.77 -7.54 -10.45
N THR A 43 -1.05 -6.43 -9.77
CA THR A 43 -1.23 -6.45 -8.31
C THR A 43 -2.64 -6.94 -7.94
N GLY A 44 -2.73 -8.10 -7.27
CA GLY A 44 -3.96 -8.52 -6.61
C GLY A 44 -3.97 -9.98 -6.15
N GLY A 45 -4.77 -10.26 -5.11
CA GLY A 45 -4.93 -11.60 -4.54
C GLY A 45 -6.06 -12.41 -5.18
N ARG A 46 -6.63 -13.38 -4.44
CA ARG A 46 -7.81 -14.13 -4.87
C ARG A 46 -8.94 -13.14 -5.24
N GLY A 47 -9.50 -13.28 -6.44
CA GLY A 47 -10.53 -12.36 -6.96
C GLY A 47 -10.00 -11.13 -7.71
N ALA A 48 -8.68 -10.97 -7.87
CA ALA A 48 -8.08 -9.86 -8.62
C ALA A 48 -8.41 -9.82 -10.12
N GLY A 49 -9.07 -10.86 -10.64
CA GLY A 49 -9.50 -10.92 -12.03
C GLY A 49 -8.48 -11.56 -12.98
N LYS A 50 -7.58 -12.44 -12.51
CA LYS A 50 -6.63 -13.18 -13.36
C LYS A 50 -7.30 -13.89 -14.53
N THR A 51 -8.35 -14.64 -14.24
CA THR A 51 -9.18 -15.31 -15.25
C THR A 51 -9.80 -14.30 -16.22
N ARG A 52 -10.22 -13.13 -15.73
CA ARG A 52 -10.78 -12.06 -16.58
C ARG A 52 -9.72 -11.52 -17.54
N LEU A 53 -8.48 -11.33 -17.09
CA LEU A 53 -7.36 -10.88 -17.92
C LEU A 53 -7.10 -11.86 -19.08
N GLY A 54 -6.97 -13.15 -18.77
CA GLY A 54 -6.77 -14.19 -19.80
C GLY A 54 -7.95 -14.28 -20.77
N ALA A 55 -9.18 -14.23 -20.26
CA ALA A 55 -10.38 -14.26 -21.10
C ALA A 55 -10.52 -13.02 -22.01
N GLU A 56 -10.18 -11.81 -21.53
CA GLU A 56 -10.15 -10.60 -22.36
C GLU A 56 -9.03 -10.66 -23.40
N TRP A 57 -7.85 -11.19 -23.04
CA TRP A 57 -6.75 -11.40 -23.97
C TRP A 57 -7.16 -12.32 -25.13
N VAL A 58 -7.73 -13.50 -24.84
CA VAL A 58 -8.27 -14.42 -25.86
C VAL A 58 -9.31 -13.72 -26.74
N ASN A 59 -10.24 -13.00 -26.12
CA ASN A 59 -11.28 -12.25 -26.83
C ASN A 59 -10.72 -11.13 -27.72
N GLY A 60 -9.63 -10.48 -27.30
CA GLY A 60 -8.91 -9.46 -28.05
C GLY A 60 -8.14 -10.05 -29.23
N LEU A 61 -7.44 -11.18 -29.02
CA LEU A 61 -6.70 -11.89 -30.07
C LEU A 61 -7.61 -12.40 -31.19
N VAL A 62 -8.71 -13.07 -30.85
CA VAL A 62 -9.67 -13.59 -31.84
C VAL A 62 -10.28 -12.47 -32.68
N ARG A 63 -10.50 -11.29 -32.09
CA ARG A 63 -11.09 -10.13 -32.78
C ARG A 63 -10.07 -9.23 -33.46
N GLY A 64 -8.77 -9.38 -33.16
CA GLY A 64 -7.69 -8.54 -33.69
C GLY A 64 -7.72 -7.12 -33.12
N LEU A 65 -8.03 -6.97 -31.82
CA LEU A 65 -8.14 -5.68 -31.16
C LEU A 65 -6.78 -5.23 -30.57
N PRO A 66 -6.32 -4.00 -30.86
CA PRO A 66 -5.24 -3.37 -30.10
C PRO A 66 -5.66 -3.13 -28.63
N PRO A 67 -4.74 -3.16 -27.65
CA PRO A 67 -3.31 -3.46 -27.79
C PRO A 67 -2.98 -4.96 -27.79
N PHE A 68 -3.98 -5.86 -27.65
CA PHE A 68 -3.76 -7.30 -27.50
C PHE A 68 -3.21 -7.97 -28.76
N SER A 69 -3.60 -7.48 -29.93
CA SER A 69 -3.10 -7.96 -31.23
C SER A 69 -2.42 -6.83 -32.00
N LEU A 70 -1.18 -7.09 -32.44
CA LEU A 70 -0.43 -6.19 -33.31
C LEU A 70 -0.96 -6.28 -34.76
N ASN A 71 -0.93 -5.16 -35.48
CA ASN A 71 -1.35 -5.07 -36.89
C ASN A 71 -2.77 -5.60 -37.18
N LYS A 72 -3.65 -5.63 -36.18
CA LYS A 72 -5.03 -6.15 -36.26
C LYS A 72 -5.11 -7.62 -36.71
N ARG A 73 -4.07 -8.43 -36.46
CA ARG A 73 -4.07 -9.87 -36.76
C ARG A 73 -5.20 -10.57 -35.99
N LYS A 74 -6.00 -11.39 -36.67
CA LYS A 74 -7.06 -12.18 -36.03
C LYS A 74 -6.58 -13.62 -35.83
N TYR A 75 -6.44 -14.02 -34.58
CA TYR A 75 -6.01 -15.36 -34.20
C TYR A 75 -7.18 -16.34 -34.43
N LYS A 76 -6.89 -17.51 -34.99
CA LYS A 76 -7.88 -18.50 -35.43
C LYS A 76 -7.85 -19.78 -34.61
N ARG A 77 -6.70 -20.20 -34.09
CA ARG A 77 -6.57 -21.44 -33.32
C ARG A 77 -5.89 -21.13 -32.00
N ILE A 78 -6.59 -21.36 -30.89
CA ILE A 78 -6.07 -21.06 -29.55
C ILE A 78 -6.08 -22.36 -28.73
N ALA A 79 -5.02 -22.61 -27.97
CA ALA A 79 -5.01 -23.65 -26.94
C ALA A 79 -5.39 -23.03 -25.58
N LEU A 80 -6.29 -23.67 -24.85
CA LEU A 80 -6.59 -23.38 -23.45
C LEU A 80 -6.08 -24.56 -22.63
N VAL A 81 -5.05 -24.34 -21.83
CA VAL A 81 -4.34 -25.38 -21.09
C VAL A 81 -4.51 -25.11 -19.60
N GLY A 82 -5.09 -26.08 -18.88
CA GLY A 82 -5.24 -26.05 -17.43
C GLY A 82 -4.80 -27.38 -16.82
N ASP A 83 -4.87 -27.47 -15.49
CA ASP A 83 -4.48 -28.68 -14.76
C ASP A 83 -5.31 -29.89 -15.22
N THR A 84 -6.64 -29.76 -15.13
CA THR A 84 -7.59 -30.72 -15.71
C THR A 84 -8.47 -30.11 -16.79
N LEU A 85 -9.11 -30.95 -17.62
CA LEU A 85 -10.15 -30.48 -18.56
C LEU A 85 -11.36 -29.86 -17.83
N GLY A 86 -11.62 -30.28 -16.60
CA GLY A 86 -12.65 -29.69 -15.73
C GLY A 86 -12.31 -28.25 -15.40
N ASP A 87 -11.08 -27.96 -14.99
CA ASP A 87 -10.64 -26.62 -14.63
C ASP A 87 -10.69 -25.66 -15.83
N VAL A 88 -10.25 -26.10 -17.01
CA VAL A 88 -10.38 -25.30 -18.24
C VAL A 88 -11.85 -24.94 -18.48
N ARG A 89 -12.76 -25.89 -18.32
CA ARG A 89 -14.19 -25.65 -18.52
C ARG A 89 -14.75 -24.69 -17.47
N GLU A 90 -14.59 -25.01 -16.20
CA GLU A 90 -15.24 -24.31 -15.09
C GLU A 90 -14.62 -22.94 -14.81
N VAL A 91 -13.32 -22.77 -15.06
CA VAL A 91 -12.61 -21.51 -14.80
C VAL A 91 -12.46 -20.69 -16.08
N MET A 92 -11.83 -21.24 -17.12
CA MET A 92 -11.48 -20.46 -18.33
C MET A 92 -12.68 -20.20 -19.25
N ILE A 93 -13.66 -21.12 -19.32
CA ILE A 93 -14.77 -21.05 -20.30
C ILE A 93 -16.06 -20.55 -19.65
N GLU A 94 -16.63 -21.32 -18.73
CA GLU A 94 -17.99 -21.14 -18.18
C GLU A 94 -18.00 -20.33 -16.87
N GLY A 95 -16.84 -20.15 -16.24
CA GLY A 95 -16.73 -19.46 -14.96
C GLY A 95 -17.25 -18.01 -14.98
N PRO A 96 -17.43 -17.38 -13.80
CA PRO A 96 -17.93 -16.00 -13.70
C PRO A 96 -17.11 -14.97 -14.51
N SER A 97 -15.82 -15.23 -14.68
CA SER A 97 -14.90 -14.44 -15.51
C SER A 97 -14.43 -15.16 -16.78
N GLY A 98 -15.00 -16.33 -17.08
CA GLY A 98 -14.63 -17.16 -18.22
C GLY A 98 -15.02 -16.55 -19.57
N ILE A 99 -14.37 -17.02 -20.63
CA ILE A 99 -14.48 -16.52 -22.00
C ILE A 99 -15.95 -16.39 -22.43
N LEU A 100 -16.79 -17.39 -22.16
CA LEU A 100 -18.18 -17.40 -22.61
C LEU A 100 -19.02 -16.32 -21.89
N THR A 101 -18.81 -16.18 -20.58
CA THR A 101 -19.50 -15.23 -19.72
C THR A 101 -19.20 -13.79 -20.12
N ILE A 102 -17.92 -13.51 -20.40
CA ILE A 102 -17.44 -12.14 -20.64
C ILE A 102 -17.42 -11.73 -22.11
N SER A 103 -17.61 -12.68 -23.04
CA SER A 103 -17.53 -12.42 -24.47
C SER A 103 -18.57 -11.41 -24.96
N ARG A 104 -18.12 -10.51 -25.83
CA ARG A 104 -18.95 -9.58 -26.60
C ARG A 104 -19.80 -10.35 -27.63
N PRO A 105 -21.07 -9.97 -27.86
CA PRO A 105 -21.86 -10.53 -28.95
C PRO A 105 -21.18 -10.34 -30.32
N PRO A 106 -21.27 -11.32 -31.25
CA PRO A 106 -21.79 -12.66 -31.00
C PRO A 106 -20.84 -13.47 -30.11
N ARG A 107 -21.43 -14.15 -29.11
CA ARG A 107 -20.68 -14.96 -28.14
C ARG A 107 -20.23 -16.27 -28.80
N PRO A 108 -19.05 -16.80 -28.43
CA PRO A 108 -18.63 -18.11 -28.93
C PRO A 108 -19.57 -19.20 -28.43
N ARG A 109 -19.74 -20.24 -29.25
CA ARG A 109 -20.47 -21.45 -28.89
C ARG A 109 -19.49 -22.47 -28.32
N PHE A 110 -19.78 -22.98 -27.12
CA PHE A 110 -19.04 -24.09 -26.54
C PHE A 110 -19.59 -25.43 -27.05
N GLU A 111 -18.71 -26.29 -27.55
CA GLU A 111 -19.01 -27.64 -28.02
C GLU A 111 -18.30 -28.66 -27.13
N ALA A 112 -18.94 -29.05 -26.02
CA ALA A 112 -18.35 -29.91 -24.98
C ALA A 112 -17.83 -31.26 -25.53
N SER A 113 -18.58 -31.93 -26.40
CA SER A 113 -18.19 -33.22 -26.99
C SER A 113 -16.93 -33.14 -27.87
N ARG A 114 -16.61 -31.94 -28.38
CA ARG A 114 -15.42 -31.67 -29.19
C ARG A 114 -14.38 -30.84 -28.44
N ARG A 115 -14.59 -30.59 -27.14
CA ARG A 115 -13.68 -29.86 -26.24
C ARG A 115 -13.21 -28.52 -26.82
N ARG A 116 -14.15 -27.75 -27.41
CA ARG A 116 -13.80 -26.50 -28.10
C ARG A 116 -14.83 -25.38 -27.97
N LEU A 117 -14.36 -24.14 -27.99
CA LEU A 117 -15.13 -22.92 -28.24
C LEU A 117 -15.01 -22.52 -29.71
N VAL A 118 -16.10 -22.08 -30.32
CA VAL A 118 -16.14 -21.65 -31.72
C VAL A 118 -16.76 -20.25 -31.83
N TRP A 119 -16.05 -19.32 -32.46
CA TRP A 119 -16.56 -17.98 -32.77
C TRP A 119 -17.09 -17.92 -34.21
N ASP A 120 -18.05 -17.02 -34.47
CA ASP A 120 -18.65 -16.83 -35.80
C ASP A 120 -17.65 -16.39 -36.87
N ASN A 121 -16.52 -15.81 -36.45
CA ASN A 121 -15.43 -15.45 -37.35
C ASN A 121 -14.54 -16.66 -37.74
N GLY A 122 -14.91 -17.87 -37.32
CA GLY A 122 -14.21 -19.12 -37.59
C GLY A 122 -13.05 -19.41 -36.65
N ALA A 123 -12.79 -18.59 -35.63
CA ALA A 123 -11.79 -18.91 -34.62
C ALA A 123 -12.27 -20.07 -33.72
N VAL A 124 -11.33 -20.87 -33.24
CA VAL A 124 -11.56 -22.02 -32.39
C VAL A 124 -10.55 -22.01 -31.24
N ALA A 125 -11.02 -22.21 -30.02
CA ALA A 125 -10.17 -22.47 -28.86
C ALA A 125 -10.40 -23.92 -28.38
N LEU A 126 -9.33 -24.72 -28.30
CA LEU A 126 -9.36 -26.13 -27.92
C LEU A 126 -8.87 -26.29 -26.47
N MET A 127 -9.49 -27.20 -25.72
CA MET A 127 -9.12 -27.48 -24.34
C MET A 127 -8.07 -28.60 -24.25
N PHE A 128 -7.08 -28.42 -23.39
CA PHE A 128 -6.03 -29.40 -23.08
C PHE A 128 -5.83 -29.49 -21.56
N SER A 129 -5.40 -30.65 -21.08
CA SER A 129 -5.11 -30.95 -19.68
C SER A 129 -3.62 -31.22 -19.50
N ALA A 130 -3.05 -30.75 -18.39
CA ALA A 130 -1.68 -31.06 -17.99
C ALA A 130 -1.49 -32.55 -17.65
N GLU A 131 -2.57 -33.28 -17.31
CA GLU A 131 -2.55 -34.73 -17.07
C GLU A 131 -2.30 -35.57 -18.34
N ASP A 132 -2.54 -34.99 -19.52
CA ASP A 132 -2.31 -35.63 -20.83
C ASP A 132 -1.52 -34.67 -21.74
N PRO A 133 -0.23 -34.44 -21.46
CA PRO A 133 0.59 -33.49 -22.21
C PRO A 133 0.79 -33.92 -23.67
N GLU A 134 0.72 -35.23 -23.95
CA GLU A 134 0.83 -35.76 -25.31
C GLU A 134 -0.33 -35.33 -26.22
N SER A 135 -1.49 -34.97 -25.66
CA SER A 135 -2.63 -34.44 -26.40
C SER A 135 -2.35 -33.12 -27.15
N LEU A 136 -1.30 -32.38 -26.75
CA LEU A 136 -0.85 -31.17 -27.45
C LEU A 136 -0.10 -31.47 -28.76
N ARG A 137 0.34 -32.72 -28.99
CA ARG A 137 1.05 -33.09 -30.23
C ARG A 137 0.10 -33.19 -31.42
N GLY A 138 0.43 -32.49 -32.51
CA GLY A 138 -0.28 -32.58 -33.81
C GLY A 138 -1.13 -31.34 -34.16
N PRO A 139 -1.98 -30.82 -33.26
CA PRO A 139 -2.64 -29.54 -33.46
C PRO A 139 -1.65 -28.38 -33.64
N GLN A 140 -2.00 -27.40 -34.47
CA GLN A 140 -1.27 -26.14 -34.60
C GLN A 140 -2.12 -25.00 -34.06
N PHE A 141 -1.51 -24.11 -33.29
CA PHE A 141 -2.17 -22.97 -32.66
C PHE A 141 -1.47 -21.66 -33.03
N ASP A 142 -2.24 -20.58 -33.10
CA ASP A 142 -1.73 -19.22 -33.20
C ASP A 142 -1.29 -18.68 -31.83
N ALA A 143 -1.89 -19.17 -30.74
CA ALA A 143 -1.59 -18.77 -29.36
C ALA A 143 -2.03 -19.87 -28.37
N ALA A 144 -1.45 -19.87 -27.17
CA ALA A 144 -1.85 -20.71 -26.05
C ALA A 144 -2.06 -19.84 -24.80
N TRP A 145 -3.12 -20.13 -24.05
CA TRP A 145 -3.27 -19.66 -22.68
C TRP A 145 -2.95 -20.84 -21.76
N CYS A 146 -1.81 -20.75 -21.09
CA CYS A 146 -1.42 -21.59 -19.96
C CYS A 146 -1.56 -20.79 -18.67
N ASP A 147 -1.75 -21.45 -17.53
CA ASP A 147 -1.77 -20.77 -16.23
C ASP A 147 -0.36 -20.27 -15.81
N GLU A 148 -0.26 -19.64 -14.65
CA GLU A 148 0.95 -18.97 -14.13
C GLU A 148 2.17 -19.90 -13.96
N LEU A 149 3.38 -19.37 -14.17
CA LEU A 149 4.64 -20.11 -13.99
C LEU A 149 5.12 -20.01 -12.54
N GLY A 150 5.34 -21.13 -11.85
CA GLY A 150 5.98 -21.11 -10.53
C GLY A 150 6.13 -22.50 -9.93
N CYS A 151 6.96 -22.61 -8.90
CA CYS A 151 7.06 -23.80 -8.05
C CYS A 151 7.20 -23.40 -6.57
N PRO A 152 6.89 -24.30 -5.62
CA PRO A 152 7.05 -24.01 -4.21
C PRO A 152 8.55 -23.88 -3.86
N ALA A 153 8.89 -23.01 -2.91
CA ALA A 153 10.26 -22.86 -2.40
C ALA A 153 10.61 -23.98 -1.39
N VAL A 154 10.55 -25.22 -1.86
CA VAL A 154 10.85 -26.44 -1.10
C VAL A 154 11.92 -27.21 -1.85
N ASP A 155 12.73 -27.98 -1.12
CA ASP A 155 13.63 -28.96 -1.70
C ASP A 155 12.92 -29.76 -2.80
N LYS A 156 13.49 -29.79 -4.01
CA LYS A 156 12.89 -30.43 -5.19
C LYS A 156 11.48 -29.93 -5.56
N GLY A 157 11.13 -28.69 -5.20
CA GLY A 157 9.93 -28.01 -5.68
C GLY A 157 9.63 -28.18 -7.18
N PRO A 158 10.65 -28.07 -8.06
CA PRO A 158 10.48 -28.25 -9.51
C PRO A 158 10.00 -29.63 -9.94
N ASN A 159 10.14 -30.67 -9.10
CA ASN A 159 9.65 -32.02 -9.43
C ASN A 159 8.12 -32.10 -9.45
N GLN A 160 7.44 -31.16 -8.77
CA GLN A 160 5.98 -31.14 -8.71
C GLN A 160 5.50 -29.68 -8.53
N PRO A 161 5.65 -28.82 -9.55
CA PRO A 161 5.47 -27.36 -9.41
C PRO A 161 4.05 -26.93 -9.02
N ASN A 162 3.06 -27.79 -9.24
CA ASN A 162 1.64 -27.57 -8.92
C ASN A 162 1.30 -27.78 -7.43
N VAL A 163 2.17 -28.37 -6.60
CA VAL A 163 1.85 -28.57 -5.18
C VAL A 163 2.07 -27.31 -4.38
N PHE A 164 1.13 -27.01 -3.47
CA PHE A 164 1.17 -25.84 -2.62
C PHE A 164 1.13 -26.27 -1.14
N PRO A 165 2.28 -26.31 -0.42
CA PRO A 165 2.39 -26.80 0.96
C PRO A 165 1.65 -25.93 2.00
N ASP A 166 0.33 -25.83 1.89
CA ASP A 166 -0.58 -25.13 2.79
C ASP A 166 -1.74 -26.06 3.16
N PRO A 167 -1.92 -26.40 4.45
CA PRO A 167 -3.03 -27.24 4.90
C PRO A 167 -4.44 -26.76 4.51
N LYS A 168 -4.61 -25.48 4.14
CA LYS A 168 -5.87 -24.91 3.68
C LYS A 168 -6.08 -25.03 2.16
N SER A 169 -5.06 -25.44 1.41
CA SER A 169 -5.13 -25.59 -0.04
C SER A 169 -5.60 -27.00 -0.43
N ALA A 170 -6.34 -27.09 -1.54
CA ALA A 170 -6.65 -28.36 -2.18
C ALA A 170 -5.39 -29.03 -2.76
N GLU A 171 -4.35 -28.24 -3.03
CA GLU A 171 -3.06 -28.66 -3.58
C GLU A 171 -2.01 -28.97 -2.48
N ASN A 172 -2.47 -29.16 -1.22
CA ASN A 172 -1.59 -29.42 -0.08
C ASN A 172 -0.82 -30.74 -0.21
N ALA A 173 0.43 -30.66 -0.65
CA ALA A 173 1.34 -31.79 -0.75
C ALA A 173 2.80 -31.33 -0.66
N ILE A 174 3.70 -32.29 -0.49
CA ILE A 174 5.15 -32.10 -0.54
C ILE A 174 5.63 -32.68 -1.88
N PRO A 175 6.53 -31.98 -2.63
CA PRO A 175 7.04 -32.48 -3.90
C PRO A 175 7.67 -33.87 -3.81
N TYR A 176 7.63 -34.63 -4.90
CA TYR A 176 8.19 -35.98 -4.93
C TYR A 176 9.68 -36.01 -4.56
N PHE A 177 10.01 -36.93 -3.65
CA PHE A 177 11.36 -37.19 -3.12
C PHE A 177 11.98 -36.02 -2.33
N SER A 178 11.19 -35.00 -1.99
CA SER A 178 11.62 -33.84 -1.21
C SER A 178 11.86 -34.19 0.26
N SER A 179 12.81 -33.50 0.88
CA SER A 179 13.00 -33.46 2.33
C SER A 179 11.99 -32.57 3.07
N ALA A 180 11.08 -31.90 2.36
CA ALA A 180 10.13 -30.89 2.84
C ALA A 180 10.78 -29.63 3.46
N GLY A 181 12.11 -29.55 3.47
CA GLY A 181 12.84 -28.36 3.86
C GLY A 181 12.68 -27.25 2.83
N ARG A 182 12.74 -26.00 3.27
CA ARG A 182 12.73 -24.83 2.38
C ARG A 182 13.94 -24.87 1.44
N SER A 183 13.72 -24.47 0.18
CA SER A 183 14.80 -24.29 -0.79
C SER A 183 14.46 -23.15 -1.74
N ASP A 184 15.05 -21.98 -1.47
CA ASP A 184 14.93 -20.83 -2.35
C ASP A 184 15.69 -21.08 -3.67
N LEU A 185 16.81 -21.83 -3.61
CA LEU A 185 17.59 -22.22 -4.78
C LEU A 185 16.76 -23.04 -5.78
N ALA A 186 15.94 -23.98 -5.30
CA ALA A 186 15.11 -24.81 -6.17
C ALA A 186 14.12 -23.96 -6.98
N GLN A 187 13.53 -22.94 -6.34
CA GLN A 187 12.63 -22.00 -7.00
C GLN A 187 13.38 -21.08 -7.96
N GLN A 188 14.53 -20.55 -7.56
CA GLN A 188 15.38 -19.72 -8.42
C GLN A 188 15.79 -20.47 -9.69
N ARG A 189 16.36 -21.68 -9.56
CA ARG A 189 16.79 -22.51 -10.68
C ARG A 189 15.65 -22.86 -11.63
N PHE A 190 14.45 -23.11 -11.11
CA PHE A 190 13.27 -23.33 -11.94
C PHE A 190 12.97 -22.13 -12.84
N LEU A 191 12.94 -20.93 -12.27
CA LEU A 191 12.65 -19.70 -13.01
C LEU A 191 13.77 -19.35 -13.99
N GLU A 192 15.02 -19.48 -13.58
CA GLU A 192 16.20 -19.26 -14.43
C GLU A 192 16.20 -20.22 -15.62
N THR A 193 15.96 -21.52 -15.38
CA THR A 193 15.91 -22.53 -16.44
C THR A 193 14.79 -22.24 -17.43
N HIS A 194 13.59 -21.88 -16.96
CA HIS A 194 12.52 -21.47 -17.87
C HIS A 194 12.90 -20.20 -18.65
N ASN A 195 13.53 -19.22 -18.00
CA ASN A 195 13.97 -18.02 -18.68
C ASN A 195 15.00 -18.33 -19.77
N SER A 196 16.07 -19.06 -19.47
CA SER A 196 17.11 -19.39 -20.46
C SER A 196 16.57 -20.27 -21.59
N TYR A 197 15.80 -21.31 -21.26
CA TYR A 197 15.30 -22.28 -22.24
C TYR A 197 14.39 -21.66 -23.31
N TRP A 198 13.57 -20.66 -22.96
CA TRP A 198 12.65 -20.01 -23.90
C TRP A 198 13.22 -18.74 -24.54
N ASN A 199 14.30 -18.16 -24.00
CA ASN A 199 14.80 -16.84 -24.38
C ASN A 199 15.85 -16.90 -25.51
N PRO A 200 15.57 -16.37 -26.71
CA PRO A 200 16.56 -16.34 -27.79
C PRO A 200 17.74 -15.38 -27.55
N ALA A 201 17.68 -14.52 -26.54
CA ALA A 201 18.81 -13.68 -26.15
C ALA A 201 19.79 -14.40 -25.21
N ASP A 202 19.44 -15.59 -24.72
CA ASP A 202 20.32 -16.40 -23.88
C ASP A 202 21.40 -17.09 -24.73
N PRO A 203 22.68 -17.08 -24.32
CA PRO A 203 23.76 -17.76 -25.06
C PRO A 203 23.56 -19.27 -25.22
N GLU A 204 22.86 -19.92 -24.29
CA GLU A 204 22.61 -21.37 -24.30
C GLU A 204 21.31 -21.75 -25.04
N PHE A 205 20.62 -20.77 -25.62
CA PHE A 205 19.37 -21.00 -26.33
C PHE A 205 19.55 -21.90 -27.57
N GLU A 206 18.80 -22.99 -27.63
CA GLU A 206 18.69 -23.82 -28.84
C GLU A 206 17.40 -23.51 -29.60
N GLU A 207 17.53 -23.21 -30.91
CA GLU A 207 16.40 -22.87 -31.78
C GLU A 207 15.32 -23.97 -31.82
N ALA A 208 15.70 -25.23 -31.59
CA ALA A 208 14.76 -26.36 -31.54
C ALA A 208 13.77 -26.29 -30.36
N TYR A 209 14.13 -25.61 -29.27
CA TYR A 209 13.31 -25.52 -28.06
C TYR A 209 12.17 -24.50 -28.19
N ASN A 210 12.42 -23.35 -28.84
CA ASN A 210 11.39 -22.34 -29.09
C ASN A 210 11.39 -21.87 -30.54
N PRO A 211 11.07 -22.76 -31.51
CA PRO A 211 11.32 -22.50 -32.92
C PRO A 211 10.47 -21.35 -33.48
N LEU A 212 11.03 -20.63 -34.46
CA LEU A 212 10.28 -19.66 -35.26
C LEU A 212 9.27 -20.35 -36.18
N SER A 213 8.01 -19.93 -36.09
CA SER A 213 6.97 -20.41 -36.99
C SER A 213 7.21 -19.90 -38.42
N PRO A 214 7.29 -20.78 -39.43
CA PRO A 214 7.43 -20.35 -40.83
C PRO A 214 6.17 -19.68 -41.38
N VAL A 215 5.04 -19.75 -40.66
CA VAL A 215 3.75 -19.21 -41.11
C VAL A 215 3.61 -17.72 -40.77
N TYR A 216 4.09 -17.31 -39.60
CA TYR A 216 3.88 -15.95 -39.09
C TYR A 216 5.11 -15.28 -38.49
N GLY A 217 6.27 -15.97 -38.49
CA GLY A 217 7.55 -15.40 -38.08
C GLY A 217 7.71 -15.12 -36.59
N GLY A 218 6.84 -15.66 -35.73
CA GLY A 218 6.95 -15.57 -34.26
C GLY A 218 7.33 -16.91 -33.64
N ARG A 219 7.85 -16.87 -32.41
CA ARG A 219 8.22 -18.07 -31.63
C ARG A 219 7.00 -18.72 -30.97
N MET A 220 7.14 -19.99 -30.58
CA MET A 220 6.07 -20.77 -29.95
C MET A 220 5.67 -20.21 -28.58
N VAL A 221 6.65 -19.87 -27.74
CA VAL A 221 6.46 -19.21 -26.43
C VAL A 221 6.93 -17.76 -26.54
N ASP A 222 6.03 -16.83 -26.22
CA ASP A 222 6.32 -15.40 -26.12
C ASP A 222 6.78 -15.08 -24.69
N ILE A 223 8.10 -14.99 -24.49
CA ILE A 223 8.70 -14.81 -23.16
C ILE A 223 8.32 -13.49 -22.50
N GLU A 224 8.00 -12.45 -23.29
CA GLU A 224 7.51 -11.17 -22.76
C GLU A 224 6.12 -11.31 -22.09
N ARG A 225 5.47 -12.45 -22.27
CA ARG A 225 4.17 -12.81 -21.67
C ARG A 225 4.25 -14.00 -20.72
N THR A 226 5.43 -14.24 -20.15
CA THR A 226 5.58 -15.16 -19.02
C THR A 226 5.31 -14.42 -17.71
N TYR A 227 4.29 -14.85 -16.98
CA TYR A 227 3.92 -14.27 -15.69
C TYR A 227 4.28 -15.24 -14.58
N VAL A 228 5.13 -14.79 -13.66
CA VAL A 228 5.56 -15.62 -12.53
C VAL A 228 4.53 -15.53 -11.41
N TRP A 229 4.11 -16.68 -10.90
CA TRP A 229 3.15 -16.79 -9.83
C TRP A 229 3.71 -16.26 -8.50
N ALA A 230 2.79 -15.76 -7.67
CA ALA A 230 3.01 -15.43 -6.27
C ALA A 230 4.04 -14.32 -5.98
N TRP A 231 4.18 -13.37 -6.90
CA TRP A 231 4.76 -12.07 -6.55
C TRP A 231 3.66 -11.12 -6.03
N ASP A 232 3.67 -10.88 -4.71
CA ASP A 232 2.61 -10.21 -3.97
C ASP A 232 2.90 -8.70 -3.80
N ALA A 233 1.86 -7.86 -3.73
CA ALA A 233 2.00 -6.43 -3.49
C ALA A 233 2.31 -6.08 -2.03
N ARG A 234 2.16 -7.04 -1.10
CA ARG A 234 2.48 -6.85 0.31
C ARG A 234 3.99 -6.54 0.48
N PRO A 235 4.36 -5.48 1.19
CA PRO A 235 5.76 -5.07 1.31
C PRO A 235 6.56 -6.09 2.10
N PHE A 236 7.75 -6.44 1.61
CA PHE A 236 8.74 -7.22 2.33
C PHE A 236 9.60 -6.28 3.21
N PRO A 237 9.96 -6.63 4.46
CA PRO A 237 9.70 -7.90 5.16
C PRO A 237 8.38 -7.92 5.94
N ALA A 238 7.57 -6.84 5.89
CA ALA A 238 6.32 -6.79 6.64
C ALA A 238 5.47 -8.02 6.37
N PHE A 239 5.17 -8.34 5.10
CA PHE A 239 4.83 -9.70 4.72
C PHE A 239 6.14 -10.44 4.42
N PRO A 240 6.38 -11.62 5.00
CA PRO A 240 5.44 -12.45 5.78
C PRO A 240 5.35 -12.18 7.29
N ALA A 241 6.18 -11.31 7.85
CA ALA A 241 6.45 -11.27 9.29
C ALA A 241 5.32 -10.72 10.20
N ARG A 242 4.38 -9.90 9.70
CA ARG A 242 3.25 -9.36 10.49
C ARG A 242 2.06 -10.34 10.54
N GLY A 243 2.20 -11.36 11.38
CA GLY A 243 1.14 -12.33 11.65
C GLY A 243 -0.15 -11.72 12.25
N ASP A 244 -0.09 -10.51 12.81
CA ASP A 244 -1.25 -9.74 13.27
C ASP A 244 -2.10 -9.18 12.12
N ARG A 245 -1.51 -9.04 10.92
CA ARG A 245 -2.19 -8.55 9.72
C ARG A 245 -2.53 -9.67 8.74
N TRP A 246 -1.68 -10.69 8.64
CA TRP A 246 -1.77 -11.74 7.63
C TRP A 246 -1.76 -13.14 8.25
N ALA A 247 -2.86 -13.88 8.06
CA ALA A 247 -3.00 -15.24 8.58
C ALA A 247 -2.26 -16.30 7.75
N ASP A 248 -1.79 -15.96 6.56
CA ASP A 248 -1.08 -16.83 5.60
C ASP A 248 0.44 -16.61 5.60
N GLY A 249 0.98 -15.74 6.47
CA GLY A 249 2.41 -15.41 6.50
C GLY A 249 3.32 -16.63 6.66
N PHE A 250 2.93 -17.62 7.45
CA PHE A 250 3.73 -18.84 7.65
C PHE A 250 3.91 -19.66 6.37
N ASN A 251 2.93 -19.61 5.45
CA ASN A 251 3.01 -20.35 4.19
C ASN A 251 4.08 -19.79 3.26
N TRP A 252 4.55 -18.55 3.47
CA TRP A 252 5.65 -17.96 2.70
C TRP A 252 6.88 -18.86 2.69
N HIS A 253 7.24 -19.50 3.81
CA HIS A 253 8.46 -20.30 3.92
C HIS A 253 8.57 -21.40 2.86
N CYS A 254 7.49 -22.09 2.53
CA CYS A 254 7.51 -23.23 1.60
C CYS A 254 6.57 -23.07 0.40
N GLY A 255 5.77 -22.00 0.33
CA GLY A 255 4.92 -21.74 -0.83
C GLY A 255 5.67 -21.01 -1.94
N HIS A 256 4.92 -20.62 -2.98
CA HIS A 256 5.45 -20.04 -4.22
C HIS A 256 5.86 -18.57 -4.11
N TRP A 257 5.59 -17.91 -2.99
CA TRP A 257 5.81 -16.47 -2.85
C TRP A 257 7.24 -16.03 -3.18
N LEU A 258 7.37 -14.93 -3.92
CA LEU A 258 8.67 -14.39 -4.35
C LEU A 258 9.14 -13.17 -3.55
N ASN A 259 8.27 -12.62 -2.69
CA ASN A 259 8.54 -11.44 -1.86
C ASN A 259 9.79 -11.70 -1.00
N GLY A 260 10.83 -10.88 -1.19
CA GLY A 260 12.10 -11.02 -0.46
C GLY A 260 13.00 -12.19 -0.89
N ARG A 261 12.65 -12.91 -1.98
CA ARG A 261 13.47 -13.99 -2.56
C ARG A 261 14.11 -13.62 -3.89
N LEU A 262 13.39 -12.89 -4.75
CA LEU A 262 13.82 -12.61 -6.13
C LEU A 262 15.16 -11.85 -6.21
N GLY A 263 15.53 -11.09 -5.17
CA GLY A 263 16.77 -10.31 -5.12
C GLY A 263 17.90 -10.97 -4.33
N ASN A 264 17.71 -12.18 -3.81
CA ASN A 264 18.71 -12.86 -3.00
C ASN A 264 19.80 -13.46 -3.91
N PRO A 265 21.10 -13.28 -3.60
CA PRO A 265 22.16 -13.91 -4.38
C PRO A 265 22.21 -15.42 -4.15
N ASP A 266 22.40 -16.19 -5.22
CA ASP A 266 22.96 -17.54 -5.10
C ASP A 266 24.48 -17.48 -4.83
N ALA A 267 25.03 -18.58 -4.33
CA ALA A 267 26.44 -18.67 -3.97
C ALA A 267 27.37 -18.45 -5.18
N GLY A 268 27.00 -18.94 -6.37
CA GLY A 268 27.79 -18.77 -7.58
C GLY A 268 27.86 -17.32 -8.04
N ALA A 269 26.72 -16.64 -8.09
CA ALA A 269 26.66 -15.21 -8.40
C ALA A 269 27.48 -14.37 -7.40
N LEU A 270 27.41 -14.70 -6.10
CA LEU A 270 28.18 -14.03 -5.06
C LEU A 270 29.70 -14.26 -5.22
N ILE A 271 30.13 -15.48 -5.53
CA ILE A 271 31.54 -15.81 -5.78
C ILE A 271 32.09 -14.94 -6.92
N ASN A 272 31.37 -14.89 -8.06
CA ASN A 272 31.80 -14.12 -9.21
C ASN A 272 31.77 -12.60 -8.98
N ALA A 273 30.83 -12.11 -8.15
CA ALA A 273 30.84 -10.71 -7.72
C ALA A 273 32.09 -10.37 -6.89
N ILE A 274 32.46 -11.22 -5.92
CA ILE A 274 33.67 -11.04 -5.10
C ILE A 274 34.93 -11.08 -5.97
N LEU A 275 35.03 -12.03 -6.90
CA LEU A 275 36.16 -12.11 -7.84
C LEU A 275 36.28 -10.84 -8.68
N ALA A 276 35.16 -10.32 -9.20
CA ALA A 276 35.12 -9.09 -9.98
C ALA A 276 35.56 -7.86 -9.17
N ASP A 277 35.11 -7.73 -7.91
CA ASP A 277 35.50 -6.65 -7.00
C ASP A 277 37.02 -6.65 -6.72
N HIS A 278 37.66 -7.83 -6.78
CA HIS A 278 39.11 -8.00 -6.67
C HIS A 278 39.86 -7.96 -8.01
N GLY A 279 39.18 -7.70 -9.13
CA GLY A 279 39.79 -7.62 -10.46
C GLY A 279 40.24 -8.97 -11.03
N LEU A 280 39.63 -10.07 -10.57
CA LEU A 280 39.91 -11.43 -11.03
C LEU A 280 38.90 -11.87 -12.11
N PRO A 281 39.28 -12.79 -13.02
CA PRO A 281 38.36 -13.34 -14.01
C PRO A 281 37.23 -14.13 -13.33
N PRO A 282 36.05 -14.25 -13.97
CA PRO A 282 34.97 -15.08 -13.46
C PRO A 282 35.40 -16.55 -13.40
N ALA A 283 34.88 -17.25 -12.39
CA ALA A 283 35.01 -18.68 -12.24
C ALA A 283 33.79 -19.42 -12.83
N ASP A 284 33.96 -20.69 -13.16
CA ASP A 284 32.83 -21.59 -13.38
C ASP A 284 32.16 -21.89 -12.04
N VAL A 285 30.89 -21.52 -11.93
CA VAL A 285 30.07 -21.63 -10.72
C VAL A 285 28.75 -22.36 -10.99
N GLY A 286 28.61 -23.05 -12.13
CA GLY A 286 27.36 -23.69 -12.54
C GLY A 286 26.83 -24.73 -11.55
N HIS A 287 27.73 -25.28 -10.72
CA HIS A 287 27.42 -26.26 -9.67
C HIS A 287 27.75 -25.76 -8.26
N ALA A 288 27.91 -24.44 -8.08
CA ALA A 288 28.09 -23.81 -6.77
C ALA A 288 26.73 -23.55 -6.12
N ASP A 289 26.10 -24.62 -5.62
CA ASP A 289 24.76 -24.56 -5.03
C ASP A 289 24.76 -23.90 -3.65
N GLY A 290 23.90 -22.89 -3.50
CA GLY A 290 23.65 -22.21 -2.22
C GLY A 290 22.90 -20.91 -2.43
N THR A 291 22.23 -20.43 -1.40
CA THR A 291 21.54 -19.12 -1.41
C THR A 291 21.78 -18.38 -0.12
N LEU A 292 21.83 -17.06 -0.19
CA LEU A 292 21.98 -16.18 0.98
C LEU A 292 21.05 -14.98 0.82
N HIS A 293 20.65 -14.33 1.92
CA HIS A 293 19.96 -13.05 1.85
C HIS A 293 20.93 -11.88 1.62
N GLY A 294 22.22 -12.08 1.90
CA GLY A 294 23.25 -11.06 1.73
C GLY A 294 24.61 -11.50 2.28
N TYR A 295 25.63 -10.71 1.99
CA TYR A 295 27.01 -10.94 2.43
C TYR A 295 27.73 -9.61 2.60
N VAL A 296 28.51 -9.45 3.68
CA VAL A 296 29.17 -8.17 4.00
C VAL A 296 30.68 -8.35 4.13
N VAL A 297 31.43 -7.75 3.21
CA VAL A 297 32.88 -7.59 3.33
C VAL A 297 33.15 -6.19 3.91
N ALA A 298 33.35 -6.11 5.22
CA ALA A 298 33.44 -4.83 5.94
C ALA A 298 34.82 -4.15 5.80
N ASP A 299 35.87 -4.95 5.68
CA ASP A 299 37.26 -4.49 5.68
C ASP A 299 37.99 -4.92 4.41
N PRO A 300 39.01 -4.16 3.95
CA PRO A 300 39.88 -4.59 2.86
C PRO A 300 40.51 -5.95 3.19
N THR A 301 40.22 -6.95 2.35
CA THR A 301 40.70 -8.32 2.54
C THR A 301 41.14 -8.91 1.20
N SER A 302 41.67 -10.13 1.22
CA SER A 302 41.97 -10.87 -0.01
C SER A 302 40.71 -11.56 -0.55
N ALA A 303 40.64 -11.76 -1.87
CA ALA A 303 39.55 -12.54 -2.48
C ALA A 303 39.38 -13.91 -1.82
N ARG A 304 40.50 -14.59 -1.49
CA ARG A 304 40.48 -15.87 -0.78
C ARG A 304 39.77 -15.76 0.56
N ALA A 305 40.16 -14.80 1.40
CA ALA A 305 39.56 -14.62 2.73
C ALA A 305 38.09 -14.19 2.66
N ALA A 306 37.68 -13.47 1.61
CA ALA A 306 36.28 -13.15 1.36
C ALA A 306 35.46 -14.37 0.91
N LEU A 307 36.06 -15.33 0.19
CA LEU A 307 35.38 -16.51 -0.34
C LEU A 307 35.38 -17.70 0.63
N GLU A 308 36.40 -17.84 1.46
CA GLU A 308 36.62 -19.00 2.33
C GLU A 308 35.43 -19.33 3.25
N PRO A 309 34.74 -18.36 3.89
CA PRO A 309 33.54 -18.66 4.68
C PRO A 309 32.40 -19.28 3.85
N ILE A 310 32.24 -18.86 2.60
CA ILE A 310 31.22 -19.39 1.68
C ILE A 310 31.60 -20.82 1.28
N VAL A 311 32.86 -21.03 0.90
CA VAL A 311 33.40 -22.33 0.49
C VAL A 311 33.24 -23.37 1.60
N GLU A 312 33.60 -23.03 2.84
CA GLU A 312 33.50 -23.94 3.99
C GLU A 312 32.05 -24.28 4.35
N LEU A 313 31.19 -23.26 4.44
CA LEU A 313 29.82 -23.45 4.92
C LEU A 313 28.94 -24.19 3.90
N PHE A 314 29.03 -23.82 2.62
CA PHE A 314 28.25 -24.41 1.52
C PHE A 314 28.86 -25.68 0.91
N ASP A 315 29.97 -26.17 1.47
CA ASP A 315 30.59 -27.42 1.05
C ASP A 315 31.12 -27.43 -0.40
N LEU A 316 31.74 -26.31 -0.79
CA LEU A 316 32.24 -26.13 -2.15
C LEU A 316 33.68 -26.65 -2.25
N ALA A 317 33.95 -27.42 -3.31
CA ALA A 317 35.31 -27.68 -3.76
C ALA A 317 35.73 -26.59 -4.74
N VAL A 318 36.97 -26.13 -4.60
CA VAL A 318 37.62 -25.19 -5.50
C VAL A 318 38.75 -25.91 -6.21
N CYS A 319 38.73 -25.92 -7.53
CA CYS A 319 39.79 -26.49 -8.36
C CYS A 319 40.13 -25.58 -9.52
N GLU A 320 41.36 -25.68 -10.03
CA GLU A 320 41.80 -25.02 -11.26
C GLU A 320 41.65 -26.00 -12.43
N GLU A 321 40.94 -25.58 -13.46
CA GLU A 321 40.84 -26.27 -14.75
C GLU A 321 41.40 -25.36 -15.87
N ALA A 322 41.49 -25.87 -17.10
CA ALA A 322 42.15 -25.16 -18.21
C ALA A 322 41.54 -23.77 -18.52
N GLU A 323 40.25 -23.59 -18.21
CA GLU A 323 39.51 -22.34 -18.46
C GLU A 323 39.45 -21.40 -17.24
N GLY A 324 39.92 -21.83 -16.06
CA GLY A 324 39.95 -21.02 -14.85
C GLY A 324 39.60 -21.79 -13.58
N LEU A 325 39.20 -21.05 -12.54
CA LEU A 325 38.72 -21.65 -11.29
C LEU A 325 37.32 -22.23 -11.49
N VAL A 326 37.06 -23.38 -10.88
CA VAL A 326 35.76 -24.06 -10.87
C VAL A 326 35.33 -24.27 -9.42
N PHE A 327 34.12 -23.82 -9.10
CA PHE A 327 33.46 -24.02 -7.81
C PHE A 327 32.29 -24.98 -7.97
N ARG A 328 32.31 -26.06 -7.21
CA ARG A 328 31.27 -27.10 -7.28
C ARG A 328 31.02 -27.73 -5.92
N ARG A 329 29.77 -28.07 -5.63
CA ARG A 329 29.43 -28.79 -4.40
C ARG A 329 30.07 -30.17 -4.39
N ARG A 330 30.60 -30.60 -3.24
CA ARG A 330 31.34 -31.88 -3.12
C ARG A 330 30.45 -33.12 -3.29
N ASP A 331 29.17 -33.04 -2.92
CA ASP A 331 28.18 -34.10 -3.05
C ASP A 331 27.49 -34.17 -4.43
N ALA A 332 27.52 -33.08 -5.22
CA ALA A 332 26.94 -33.01 -6.56
C ALA A 332 27.63 -33.96 -7.56
N GLN A 333 28.75 -34.57 -7.17
CA GLN A 333 29.33 -35.70 -7.88
C GLN A 333 28.52 -36.97 -7.63
N ASN A 334 27.38 -37.08 -8.32
CA ASN A 334 26.71 -38.36 -8.58
C ASN A 334 27.56 -39.34 -9.43
N ALA A 335 28.83 -39.01 -9.66
CA ALA A 335 29.79 -39.90 -10.28
C ALA A 335 30.01 -41.14 -9.40
N SER A 336 30.02 -42.30 -10.05
CA SER A 336 30.56 -43.51 -9.46
C SER A 336 32.01 -43.23 -9.04
N PRO A 337 32.42 -43.63 -7.83
CA PRO A 337 33.80 -43.44 -7.41
C PRO A 337 34.74 -44.16 -8.38
N ALA A 338 35.86 -43.54 -8.72
CA ALA A 338 36.88 -44.20 -9.52
C ALA A 338 37.54 -45.29 -8.67
N GLU A 339 37.35 -46.54 -9.10
CA GLU A 339 37.94 -47.70 -8.44
C GLU A 339 39.45 -47.73 -8.70
N ILE A 340 40.24 -47.72 -7.63
CA ILE A 340 41.69 -47.85 -7.69
C ILE A 340 42.03 -49.31 -7.36
N SER A 341 42.50 -50.08 -8.34
CA SER A 341 42.88 -51.49 -8.16
C SER A 341 44.38 -51.72 -8.05
N GLU A 342 45.19 -50.81 -8.61
CA GLU A 342 46.64 -50.93 -8.70
C GLU A 342 47.32 -49.80 -7.94
N LEU A 343 48.18 -50.17 -6.98
CA LEU A 343 48.90 -49.25 -6.11
C LEU A 343 50.39 -49.51 -6.25
N VAL A 344 51.19 -48.45 -6.15
CA VAL A 344 52.65 -48.53 -6.27
C VAL A 344 53.27 -48.51 -4.89
N SER A 345 54.21 -49.42 -4.65
CA SER A 345 55.15 -49.33 -3.54
C SER A 345 56.42 -48.64 -4.01
N ASP A 346 56.80 -47.55 -3.34
CA ASP A 346 58.05 -46.83 -3.58
C ASP A 346 59.26 -47.42 -2.81
N GLY A 347 59.06 -48.55 -2.11
CA GLY A 347 60.07 -49.26 -1.35
C GLY A 347 60.50 -48.60 -0.03
N GLY A 348 60.04 -47.37 0.26
CA GLY A 348 60.35 -46.63 1.48
C GLY A 348 59.13 -46.34 2.36
N ASN A 349 57.93 -46.29 1.78
CA ASN A 349 56.67 -45.96 2.45
C ASN A 349 55.66 -47.12 2.39
N PRO A 350 54.68 -47.16 3.31
CA PRO A 350 53.55 -48.08 3.19
C PRO A 350 52.75 -47.80 1.90
N VAL A 351 52.18 -48.85 1.31
CA VAL A 351 51.40 -48.77 0.06
C VAL A 351 50.17 -47.86 0.21
N ILE A 352 49.55 -47.87 1.39
CA ILE A 352 48.52 -46.92 1.81
C ILE A 352 48.88 -46.45 3.21
N GLU A 353 48.99 -45.14 3.39
CA GLU A 353 49.16 -44.48 4.68
C GLU A 353 47.83 -43.87 5.11
N THR A 354 47.25 -44.35 6.21
CA THR A 354 45.99 -43.80 6.76
C THR A 354 46.27 -43.03 8.04
N ILE A 355 45.93 -41.75 8.06
CA ILE A 355 45.98 -40.87 9.23
C ILE A 355 44.55 -40.60 9.68
N ARG A 356 44.24 -40.90 10.95
CA ARG A 356 42.94 -40.64 11.55
C ARG A 356 43.06 -39.62 12.67
N ALA A 357 42.31 -38.53 12.58
CA ALA A 357 42.20 -37.57 13.66
C ALA A 357 41.50 -38.21 14.88
N PRO A 358 42.08 -38.14 16.08
CA PRO A 358 41.48 -38.71 17.28
C PRO A 358 40.27 -37.88 17.74
N ASP A 359 39.29 -38.54 18.36
CA ASP A 359 37.98 -37.94 18.66
C ASP A 359 38.07 -36.67 19.54
N HIS A 360 39.02 -36.60 20.48
CA HIS A 360 39.23 -35.42 21.34
C HIS A 360 39.77 -34.18 20.61
N GLN A 361 40.28 -34.33 19.38
CA GLN A 361 40.68 -33.21 18.53
C GLN A 361 39.52 -32.67 17.70
N LEU A 362 38.41 -33.40 17.58
CA LEU A 362 37.23 -32.96 16.84
C LEU A 362 36.33 -32.09 17.73
N PRO A 363 35.60 -31.10 17.14
CA PRO A 363 34.65 -30.29 17.90
C PRO A 363 33.47 -31.14 18.36
N VAL A 364 33.10 -30.97 19.64
CA VAL A 364 31.89 -31.55 20.24
C VAL A 364 30.72 -30.57 20.09
N GLU A 365 31.00 -29.28 20.10
CA GLU A 365 30.03 -28.21 19.85
C GLU A 365 30.54 -27.29 18.74
N LEU A 366 29.68 -27.03 17.76
CA LEU A 366 29.86 -25.97 16.78
C LEU A 366 28.86 -24.85 17.05
N VAL A 367 29.32 -23.61 16.92
CA VAL A 367 28.49 -22.40 16.99
C VAL A 367 28.70 -21.60 15.72
N LEU A 368 27.63 -21.25 15.02
CA LEU A 368 27.65 -20.40 13.83
C LEU A 368 26.99 -19.07 14.17
N ALA A 369 27.72 -17.97 14.06
CA ALA A 369 27.22 -16.61 14.21
C ALA A 369 27.03 -15.96 12.83
N PHE A 370 25.92 -15.26 12.63
CA PHE A 370 25.51 -14.63 11.36
C PHE A 370 24.53 -13.48 11.63
N ARG A 371 24.07 -12.77 10.59
CA ARG A 371 23.02 -11.73 10.71
C ARG A 371 21.66 -12.27 10.30
N GLU A 372 20.62 -12.03 11.12
CA GLU A 372 19.26 -12.55 10.89
C GLU A 372 18.37 -11.52 10.17
N PRO A 373 17.88 -11.79 8.94
CA PRO A 373 17.14 -10.82 8.14
C PRO A 373 15.80 -10.39 8.77
N PHE A 374 15.15 -11.25 9.56
CA PHE A 374 13.87 -10.95 10.21
C PHE A 374 14.01 -10.39 11.64
N ALA A 375 15.23 -10.14 12.10
CA ALA A 375 15.52 -9.54 13.40
C ALA A 375 16.33 -8.25 13.24
N GLU A 376 15.92 -7.39 12.29
CA GLU A 376 16.59 -6.12 11.99
C GLU A 376 18.09 -6.27 11.68
N TYR A 377 18.47 -7.41 11.07
CA TYR A 377 19.87 -7.76 10.75
C TYR A 377 20.79 -7.82 11.98
N GLN A 378 20.23 -7.99 13.18
CA GLN A 378 21.00 -8.24 14.40
C GLN A 378 21.77 -9.56 14.31
N THR A 379 22.86 -9.64 15.05
CA THR A 379 23.65 -10.88 15.17
C THR A 379 22.83 -11.95 15.86
N ALA A 380 22.73 -13.10 15.22
CA ALA A 380 22.16 -14.33 15.76
C ALA A 380 23.22 -15.44 15.76
N ALA A 381 23.00 -16.46 16.58
CA ALA A 381 23.85 -17.64 16.60
C ALA A 381 23.02 -18.92 16.75
N VAL A 382 23.43 -19.96 16.01
CA VAL A 382 22.89 -21.32 16.13
C VAL A 382 23.99 -22.26 16.57
N ARG A 383 23.64 -23.33 17.29
CA ARG A 383 24.58 -24.32 17.78
C ARG A 383 24.15 -25.74 17.44
N ASN A 384 25.14 -26.59 17.18
CA ASN A 384 24.98 -28.03 17.09
C ASN A 384 25.91 -28.72 18.10
N VAL A 385 25.39 -29.70 18.84
CA VAL A 385 26.15 -30.50 19.79
C VAL A 385 26.11 -31.95 19.35
N ARG A 386 27.28 -32.58 19.24
CA ARG A 386 27.39 -34.01 18.95
C ARG A 386 27.32 -34.82 20.24
N PHE A 387 26.23 -35.56 20.40
CA PHE A 387 26.06 -36.47 21.54
C PHE A 387 26.97 -37.70 21.42
N GLY A 388 27.58 -38.09 22.54
CA GLY A 388 28.42 -39.30 22.63
C GLY A 388 29.87 -39.16 22.18
N ALA A 389 30.33 -37.94 21.89
CA ALA A 389 31.75 -37.67 21.64
C ALA A 389 32.53 -37.49 22.96
N ASP A 390 33.71 -38.08 23.04
CA ASP A 390 34.63 -37.90 24.18
C ASP A 390 35.36 -36.55 24.06
N GLY A 391 34.97 -35.55 24.86
CA GLY A 391 35.63 -34.24 24.90
C GLY A 391 34.70 -33.06 25.24
N SER A 392 35.24 -31.85 25.17
CA SER A 392 34.50 -30.59 25.40
C SER A 392 34.92 -29.45 24.46
N ARG A 393 35.55 -29.78 23.32
CA ARG A 393 36.04 -28.78 22.37
C ARG A 393 34.86 -28.07 21.70
N GLN A 394 34.84 -26.75 21.82
CA GLN A 394 33.91 -25.87 21.13
C GLN A 394 34.65 -25.12 20.00
N GLN A 395 33.99 -24.97 18.86
CA GLN A 395 34.48 -24.13 17.76
C GLN A 395 33.37 -23.17 17.32
N THR A 396 33.72 -21.89 17.21
CA THR A 396 32.83 -20.83 16.75
C THR A 396 33.24 -20.42 15.34
N ILE A 397 32.25 -20.22 14.48
CA ILE A 397 32.39 -19.77 13.10
C ILE A 397 31.63 -18.45 12.98
N ASP A 398 32.36 -17.37 12.72
CA ASP A 398 31.78 -16.05 12.46
C ASP A 398 31.57 -15.90 10.96
N PHE A 399 30.33 -16.11 10.51
CA PHE A 399 29.98 -16.05 9.10
C PHE A 399 29.46 -14.64 8.73
N PRO A 400 30.12 -13.92 7.81
CA PRO A 400 29.75 -12.54 7.47
C PRO A 400 28.52 -12.41 6.54
N GLY A 401 27.74 -13.48 6.40
CA GLY A 401 26.50 -13.49 5.62
C GLY A 401 25.22 -13.27 6.43
N VAL A 402 24.17 -12.98 5.68
CA VAL A 402 22.80 -12.81 6.16
C VAL A 402 22.00 -14.04 5.76
N MET A 403 21.41 -14.72 6.75
CA MET A 403 20.61 -15.92 6.53
C MET A 403 19.62 -16.12 7.67
N GLU A 404 18.61 -16.96 7.44
CA GLU A 404 17.68 -17.37 8.49
C GLU A 404 18.31 -18.41 9.41
N SER A 405 17.90 -18.38 10.68
CA SER A 405 18.33 -19.33 11.70
C SER A 405 18.05 -20.80 11.32
N GLY A 406 16.94 -21.07 10.61
CA GLY A 406 16.65 -22.40 10.07
C GLY A 406 17.70 -22.88 9.04
N GLN A 407 18.17 -21.98 8.18
CA GLN A 407 19.19 -22.27 7.16
C GLN A 407 20.54 -22.50 7.83
N GLY A 408 20.94 -21.58 8.73
CA GLY A 408 22.20 -21.68 9.47
C GLY A 408 22.29 -22.99 10.27
N ARG A 409 21.19 -23.45 10.86
CA ARG A 409 21.16 -24.74 11.57
C ARG A 409 21.34 -25.92 10.63
N ALA A 410 20.68 -25.92 9.46
CA ALA A 410 20.84 -27.00 8.48
C ALA A 410 22.30 -27.09 7.98
N LEU A 411 22.90 -25.95 7.63
CA LEU A 411 24.30 -25.88 7.18
C LEU A 411 25.28 -26.30 8.29
N LEU A 412 25.03 -25.91 9.54
CA LEU A 412 25.85 -26.28 10.70
C LEU A 412 25.75 -27.78 11.02
N ASP A 413 24.56 -28.37 10.89
CA ASP A 413 24.33 -29.81 11.06
C ASP A 413 25.09 -30.61 9.98
N ASP A 414 25.07 -30.14 8.73
CA ASP A 414 25.86 -30.72 7.64
C ASP A 414 27.36 -30.59 7.92
N LEU A 415 27.84 -29.42 8.32
CA LEU A 415 29.25 -29.18 8.65
C LEU A 415 29.75 -30.06 9.81
N MET A 416 28.95 -30.21 10.88
CA MET A 416 29.27 -31.13 11.99
C MET A 416 29.41 -32.58 11.49
N ARG A 417 28.51 -33.03 10.62
CA ARG A 417 28.61 -34.37 10.03
C ARG A 417 29.87 -34.51 9.17
N ARG A 418 30.18 -33.51 8.34
CA ARG A 418 31.39 -33.48 7.49
C ARG A 418 32.66 -33.56 8.32
N ILE A 419 32.85 -32.69 9.31
CA ILE A 419 34.07 -32.68 10.15
C ILE A 419 34.33 -34.07 10.77
N TRP A 420 33.28 -34.73 11.25
CA TRP A 420 33.38 -36.05 11.87
C TRP A 420 33.54 -37.21 10.88
N ALA A 421 32.91 -37.12 9.70
CA ALA A 421 33.05 -38.12 8.63
C ALA A 421 34.42 -38.04 7.96
N GLU A 422 34.94 -36.84 7.79
CA GLU A 422 36.18 -36.56 7.06
C GLU A 422 37.42 -36.58 7.98
N ARG A 423 37.42 -37.43 9.01
CA ARG A 423 38.52 -37.52 10.00
C ARG A 423 39.66 -38.43 9.57
N GLU A 424 39.46 -39.24 8.53
CA GLU A 424 40.48 -40.12 7.97
C GLU A 424 41.02 -39.52 6.66
N GLN A 425 42.34 -39.43 6.57
CA GLN A 425 43.09 -39.05 5.39
C GLN A 425 43.94 -40.24 4.95
N VAL A 426 43.95 -40.53 3.66
CA VAL A 426 44.74 -41.58 3.06
C VAL A 426 45.74 -40.98 2.08
N THR A 427 46.95 -41.53 2.08
CA THR A 427 47.99 -41.18 1.10
C THR A 427 48.50 -42.45 0.45
N PHE A 428 48.54 -42.46 -0.88
CA PHE A 428 48.97 -43.62 -1.67
C PHE A 428 49.57 -43.16 -3.01
N ALA A 429 50.18 -44.07 -3.75
CA ALA A 429 50.77 -43.77 -5.06
C ALA A 429 50.20 -44.68 -6.15
N ILE A 430 50.03 -44.13 -7.36
CA ILE A 430 49.64 -44.88 -8.57
C ILE A 430 50.70 -44.74 -9.67
N ALA A 431 50.79 -45.75 -10.53
CA ALA A 431 51.77 -45.81 -11.63
C ALA A 431 51.29 -45.06 -12.87
N GLU A 432 49.99 -45.16 -13.18
CA GLU A 432 49.42 -44.65 -14.42
C GLU A 432 48.80 -43.26 -14.21
N HIS A 433 49.05 -42.36 -15.17
CA HIS A 433 48.35 -41.09 -15.23
C HIS A 433 46.92 -41.32 -15.71
N ARG A 434 46.01 -41.50 -14.76
CA ARG A 434 44.57 -41.62 -15.04
C ARG A 434 43.90 -40.25 -15.05
N ALA A 435 43.13 -39.98 -16.10
CA ALA A 435 42.40 -38.70 -16.26
C ALA A 435 41.22 -38.55 -15.27
N ASP A 436 40.67 -39.65 -14.77
CA ASP A 436 39.59 -39.66 -13.76
C ASP A 436 40.10 -39.41 -12.32
N VAL A 437 41.42 -39.40 -12.13
CA VAL A 437 42.06 -39.08 -10.85
C VAL A 437 42.63 -37.66 -10.91
N ARG A 438 41.90 -36.72 -10.31
CA ARG A 438 42.20 -35.29 -10.25
C ARG A 438 41.73 -34.71 -8.91
N PRO A 439 42.23 -33.53 -8.47
CA PRO A 439 41.69 -32.86 -7.29
C PRO A 439 40.16 -32.74 -7.36
N GLY A 440 39.50 -33.10 -6.26
CA GLY A 440 38.05 -33.18 -6.15
C GLY A 440 37.43 -34.47 -6.70
N ALA A 441 38.16 -35.39 -7.34
CA ALA A 441 37.61 -36.67 -7.76
C ALA A 441 37.31 -37.58 -6.57
N VAL A 442 36.24 -38.37 -6.65
CA VAL A 442 35.92 -39.37 -5.62
C VAL A 442 36.49 -40.72 -6.03
N LEU A 443 37.21 -41.36 -5.12
CA LEU A 443 37.91 -42.63 -5.31
C LEU A 443 37.40 -43.68 -4.32
N ARG A 444 37.53 -44.94 -4.72
CA ARG A 444 37.39 -46.08 -3.82
C ARG A 444 38.67 -46.91 -3.83
N LEU A 445 39.20 -47.17 -2.64
CA LEU A 445 40.43 -47.94 -2.44
C LEU A 445 40.12 -49.43 -2.20
N PRO A 446 41.07 -50.35 -2.52
CA PRO A 446 40.87 -51.77 -2.30
C PRO A 446 40.62 -52.08 -0.82
N GLY A 447 39.50 -52.74 -0.52
CA GLY A 447 39.15 -53.16 0.85
C GLY A 447 38.68 -52.04 1.78
N ALA A 448 38.44 -50.82 1.26
CA ALA A 448 37.85 -49.74 2.03
C ALA A 448 36.32 -49.73 1.90
N ASP A 449 35.62 -49.56 3.04
CA ASP A 449 34.16 -49.43 3.08
C ASP A 449 33.68 -47.98 2.85
N SER A 450 34.61 -47.04 2.64
CA SER A 450 34.33 -45.61 2.49
C SER A 450 34.90 -45.05 1.20
N ASP A 451 34.28 -43.96 0.73
CA ASP A 451 34.75 -43.18 -0.39
C ASP A 451 35.72 -42.09 0.07
N PHE A 452 36.66 -41.71 -0.79
CA PHE A 452 37.65 -40.69 -0.52
C PHE A 452 37.65 -39.62 -1.62
N ILE A 453 37.67 -38.35 -1.26
CA ILE A 453 37.84 -37.25 -2.21
C ILE A 453 39.31 -36.86 -2.30
N VAL A 454 39.86 -36.75 -3.51
CA VAL A 454 41.24 -36.31 -3.73
C VAL A 454 41.39 -34.85 -3.33
N THR A 455 42.32 -34.56 -2.43
CA THR A 455 42.63 -33.20 -1.98
C THR A 455 43.92 -32.67 -2.60
N GLU A 456 44.88 -33.56 -2.86
CA GLU A 456 46.19 -33.18 -3.36
C GLU A 456 46.76 -34.27 -4.27
N ILE A 457 47.49 -33.84 -5.29
CA ILE A 457 48.25 -34.71 -6.18
C ILE A 457 49.66 -34.13 -6.32
N GLU A 458 50.67 -34.95 -6.06
CA GLU A 458 52.07 -34.65 -6.33
C GLU A 458 52.54 -35.51 -7.51
N ASP A 459 52.85 -34.87 -8.64
CA ASP A 459 53.37 -35.54 -9.82
C ASP A 459 54.90 -35.67 -9.74
N GLY A 460 55.40 -36.92 -9.71
CA GLY A 460 56.82 -37.26 -9.67
C GLY A 460 57.15 -38.50 -10.52
N LEU A 461 58.07 -39.36 -10.05
CA LEU A 461 58.32 -40.68 -10.67
C LEU A 461 57.09 -41.61 -10.58
N VAL A 462 56.33 -41.43 -9.51
CA VAL A 462 55.01 -42.01 -9.27
C VAL A 462 54.07 -40.85 -8.94
N ARG A 463 52.77 -41.03 -9.16
CA ARG A 463 51.78 -40.01 -8.83
C ARG A 463 51.26 -40.25 -7.42
N ARG A 464 51.67 -39.41 -6.47
CA ARG A 464 51.28 -39.52 -5.06
C ARG A 464 49.98 -38.74 -4.86
N ILE A 465 49.00 -39.38 -4.24
CA ILE A 465 47.63 -38.87 -4.07
C ILE A 465 47.33 -38.83 -2.59
N THR A 466 46.90 -37.67 -2.12
CA THR A 466 46.28 -37.49 -0.81
C THR A 466 44.79 -37.35 -1.00
N ALA A 467 44.03 -38.14 -0.27
CA ALA A 467 42.57 -38.11 -0.30
C ALA A 467 41.99 -38.16 1.11
N ARG A 468 40.80 -37.60 1.29
CA ARG A 468 40.11 -37.50 2.58
C ARG A 468 38.79 -38.26 2.52
N GLN A 469 38.46 -38.99 3.58
CA GLN A 469 37.20 -39.73 3.68
C GLN A 469 36.03 -38.78 3.50
N ILE A 470 34.98 -39.23 2.81
CA ILE A 470 33.72 -38.48 2.67
C ILE A 470 32.52 -39.34 3.05
N ALA A 471 31.44 -38.70 3.47
CA ALA A 471 30.14 -39.34 3.64
C ALA A 471 29.14 -38.78 2.63
N ARG A 472 28.55 -39.66 1.81
CA ARG A 472 27.47 -39.30 0.88
C ARG A 472 26.13 -39.36 1.63
N THR A 473 25.79 -38.30 2.35
CA THR A 473 24.49 -38.18 3.04
C THR A 473 23.64 -37.08 2.42
N PRO A 474 22.31 -37.24 2.36
CA PRO A 474 21.42 -36.16 1.98
C PRO A 474 21.64 -34.91 2.87
N PRO A 475 21.53 -33.69 2.31
CA PRO A 475 21.65 -32.46 3.10
C PRO A 475 20.60 -32.38 4.21
N SER A 476 20.94 -31.72 5.31
CA SER A 476 19.97 -31.39 6.36
C SER A 476 18.85 -30.51 5.80
N PRO A 477 17.57 -30.77 6.10
CA PRO A 477 16.48 -29.91 5.64
C PRO A 477 16.55 -28.54 6.35
N TRP A 478 16.45 -27.46 5.59
CA TRP A 478 16.19 -26.13 6.13
C TRP A 478 14.75 -26.07 6.64
N LEU A 479 14.59 -26.24 7.95
CA LEU A 479 13.29 -26.13 8.60
C LEU A 479 12.96 -24.65 8.88
N PRO A 480 11.74 -24.19 8.56
CA PRO A 480 11.32 -22.83 8.87
C PRO A 480 11.46 -22.47 10.35
N SER A 481 12.00 -21.28 10.61
CA SER A 481 11.98 -20.63 11.93
C SER A 481 10.90 -19.56 11.97
N GLY A 482 10.31 -19.31 13.13
CA GLY A 482 9.31 -18.24 13.27
C GLY A 482 9.89 -16.87 12.94
N PHE A 483 9.06 -15.99 12.39
CA PHE A 483 9.43 -14.59 12.18
C PHE A 483 9.67 -13.91 13.53
N GLY A 484 10.74 -13.10 13.62
CA GLY A 484 10.95 -12.22 14.76
C GLY A 484 9.77 -11.26 14.94
N SER A 485 9.61 -10.72 16.15
CA SER A 485 8.62 -9.67 16.41
C SER A 485 8.99 -8.43 15.60
N VAL A 486 8.27 -8.13 14.53
CA VAL A 486 8.45 -6.87 13.78
C VAL A 486 8.00 -5.72 14.67
N ALA A 487 8.92 -4.82 15.01
CA ALA A 487 8.56 -3.59 15.70
C ALA A 487 7.48 -2.84 14.88
N ALA A 488 6.43 -2.37 15.53
CA ALA A 488 5.40 -1.60 14.85
C ALA A 488 6.04 -0.34 14.26
N GLN A 489 6.10 -0.25 12.93
CA GLN A 489 6.61 0.92 12.23
C GLN A 489 5.82 2.15 12.69
N GLU A 490 6.52 3.20 13.11
CA GLU A 490 5.88 4.46 13.51
C GLU A 490 5.07 5.01 12.33
N ALA A 491 3.79 5.29 12.56
CA ALA A 491 2.94 5.82 11.51
C ALA A 491 3.37 7.27 11.18
N PHE A 492 3.73 7.49 9.91
CA PHE A 492 3.97 8.83 9.36
C PHE A 492 2.65 9.60 9.33
N ALA A 493 2.60 10.75 10.01
CA ALA A 493 1.46 11.63 10.00
C ALA A 493 1.62 12.64 8.84
N GLY A 494 0.73 12.61 7.85
CA GLY A 494 0.73 13.59 6.75
C GLY A 494 0.14 14.94 7.18
N LYS A 495 0.23 15.97 6.33
CA LYS A 495 -0.32 17.32 6.56
C LYS A 495 -1.72 17.31 7.21
N PRO A 496 -1.93 18.05 8.33
CA PRO A 496 -3.25 18.11 8.98
C PRO A 496 -4.27 18.88 8.12
N HIS A 497 -5.54 18.57 8.31
CA HIS A 497 -6.65 19.36 7.80
C HIS A 497 -7.13 20.29 8.93
N ALA A 498 -7.00 21.61 8.75
CA ALA A 498 -7.38 22.59 9.75
C ALA A 498 -8.35 23.62 9.19
N LEU A 499 -9.39 23.94 9.96
CA LEU A 499 -10.40 24.93 9.64
C LEU A 499 -10.40 26.02 10.71
N PHE A 500 -10.37 27.28 10.28
CA PHE A 500 -10.52 28.43 11.16
C PHE A 500 -11.98 28.89 11.16
N LEU A 501 -12.51 29.14 12.35
CA LEU A 501 -13.90 29.52 12.58
C LEU A 501 -13.97 30.85 13.32
N ASP A 502 -14.46 31.89 12.65
CA ASP A 502 -14.83 33.14 13.32
C ASP A 502 -16.28 33.01 13.82
N LEU A 503 -16.43 32.60 15.09
CA LEU A 503 -17.73 32.27 15.69
C LEU A 503 -18.32 33.46 16.46
N PRO A 504 -19.66 33.52 16.62
CA PRO A 504 -20.29 34.50 17.51
C PRO A 504 -19.96 34.22 18.99
N SER A 505 -20.19 35.22 19.85
CA SER A 505 -20.09 35.04 21.31
C SER A 505 -21.06 33.97 21.80
N ARG A 506 -20.59 33.09 22.69
CA ARG A 506 -21.41 32.09 23.39
C ARG A 506 -21.49 32.48 24.86
N SER A 507 -22.66 32.32 25.48
CA SER A 507 -22.83 32.54 26.92
C SER A 507 -21.83 31.70 27.73
N GLY A 508 -21.14 32.32 28.69
CA GLY A 508 -20.09 31.68 29.49
C GLY A 508 -18.73 31.50 28.77
N SER A 509 -18.56 32.02 27.55
CA SER A 509 -17.24 32.01 26.91
C SER A 509 -16.29 33.04 27.53
N ALA A 510 -14.99 32.79 27.37
CA ALA A 510 -13.94 33.77 27.65
C ALA A 510 -14.02 34.99 26.70
N ALA A 511 -12.93 35.73 26.58
CA ALA A 511 -12.92 37.00 25.87
C ALA A 511 -13.31 36.84 24.37
N PRO A 512 -13.89 37.86 23.71
CA PRO A 512 -14.42 37.73 22.35
C PRO A 512 -13.45 37.16 21.31
N GLN A 513 -12.15 37.48 21.41
CA GLN A 513 -11.12 36.94 20.51
C GLN A 513 -10.95 35.42 20.60
N ASP A 514 -11.35 34.80 21.71
CA ASP A 514 -11.27 33.35 21.91
C ASP A 514 -12.36 32.59 21.12
N GLN A 515 -13.30 33.32 20.51
CA GLN A 515 -14.26 32.76 19.55
C GLN A 515 -13.70 32.62 18.14
N PHE A 516 -12.52 33.19 17.86
CA PHE A 516 -11.76 32.79 16.70
C PHE A 516 -11.10 31.45 16.99
N ARG A 517 -11.73 30.39 16.51
CA ARG A 517 -11.44 29.00 16.86
C ARG A 517 -10.76 28.27 15.73
N VAL A 518 -10.13 27.15 16.07
CA VAL A 518 -9.52 26.24 15.10
C VAL A 518 -10.00 24.82 15.39
N ALA A 519 -10.37 24.11 14.32
CA ALA A 519 -10.74 22.70 14.36
C ALA A 519 -9.78 21.93 13.46
N ILE A 520 -9.08 20.94 14.01
CA ILE A 520 -7.97 20.27 13.35
C ILE A 520 -8.19 18.77 13.36
N TRP A 521 -7.96 18.12 12.22
CA TRP A 521 -8.03 16.67 12.07
C TRP A 521 -6.79 16.15 11.33
N GLN A 522 -6.27 15.00 11.77
CA GLN A 522 -5.14 14.30 11.16
C GLN A 522 -5.24 12.81 11.51
N LYS A 523 -4.85 11.93 10.57
CA LYS A 523 -4.78 10.48 10.80
C LYS A 523 -3.40 9.94 10.35
N PRO A 524 -2.60 9.33 11.24
CA PRO A 524 -2.80 9.23 12.70
C PRO A 524 -2.77 10.61 13.38
N TRP A 525 -3.46 10.75 14.52
CA TRP A 525 -3.45 11.99 15.30
C TRP A 525 -2.11 12.18 16.02
N ARG A 526 -1.59 13.41 15.95
CA ARG A 526 -0.50 13.92 16.80
C ARG A 526 -0.94 15.25 17.40
N SER A 527 -0.33 15.67 18.52
CA SER A 527 -0.56 17.00 19.07
C SER A 527 -0.09 18.07 18.07
N GLN A 528 -0.93 19.08 17.83
CA GLN A 528 -0.73 20.10 16.81
C GLN A 528 -0.38 21.44 17.44
N ILE A 529 0.61 22.13 16.88
CA ILE A 529 0.91 23.52 17.22
C ILE A 529 0.26 24.46 16.23
N VAL A 530 -0.25 25.59 16.74
CA VAL A 530 -0.80 26.69 15.94
C VAL A 530 0.14 27.87 16.04
N LEU A 531 0.55 28.38 14.89
CA LEU A 531 1.44 29.52 14.75
C LEU A 531 0.78 30.61 13.91
N ALA A 532 1.12 31.88 14.16
CA ALA A 532 0.66 32.98 13.33
C ALA A 532 1.72 34.06 13.11
N SER A 533 1.68 34.71 11.95
CA SER A 533 2.51 35.86 11.58
C SER A 533 1.73 36.86 10.71
N PRO A 534 2.03 38.17 10.80
CA PRO A 534 1.57 39.15 9.81
C PRO A 534 2.18 38.97 8.41
N GLU A 535 3.29 38.24 8.29
CA GLU A 535 4.01 37.99 7.04
C GLU A 535 4.13 36.47 6.77
N ASP A 536 4.71 36.06 5.64
CA ASP A 536 4.98 34.65 5.33
C ASP A 536 6.21 34.08 6.06
N THR A 537 6.83 34.87 6.96
CA THR A 537 7.96 34.49 7.80
C THR A 537 7.75 34.96 9.24
N GLY A 538 8.58 34.53 10.19
CA GLY A 538 8.51 35.00 11.58
C GLY A 538 7.30 34.48 12.38
N PHE A 539 6.86 33.24 12.11
CA PHE A 539 5.73 32.61 12.79
C PHE A 539 5.94 32.51 14.30
N GLY A 540 5.06 33.16 15.06
CA GLY A 540 5.02 33.09 16.52
C GLY A 540 4.04 32.02 17.01
N PHE A 541 4.42 31.31 18.07
CA PHE A 541 3.57 30.32 18.73
C PHE A 541 2.30 30.94 19.33
N ARG A 542 1.15 30.25 19.15
CA ARG A 542 -0.16 30.69 19.63
C ARG A 542 -0.78 29.71 20.62
N THR A 543 -0.93 28.45 20.23
CA THR A 543 -1.55 27.43 21.08
C THR A 543 -1.15 26.02 20.65
N VAL A 544 -1.50 25.02 21.48
CA VAL A 544 -1.44 23.59 21.19
C VAL A 544 -2.85 23.02 21.17
N VAL A 545 -3.11 22.10 20.25
CA VAL A 545 -4.36 21.33 20.16
C VAL A 545 -4.04 19.85 20.31
N ASP A 546 -4.51 19.26 21.40
CA ASP A 546 -4.16 17.88 21.79
C ASP A 546 -5.23 16.84 21.43
N LYS A 547 -6.43 17.29 21.00
CA LYS A 547 -7.56 16.43 20.62
C LYS A 547 -8.00 16.73 19.17
N PRO A 548 -8.23 15.70 18.33
CA PRO A 548 -8.76 15.89 16.99
C PRO A 548 -10.20 16.39 17.05
N ALA A 549 -10.55 17.30 16.14
CA ALA A 549 -11.92 17.75 15.94
C ALA A 549 -12.68 16.83 14.98
N ASP A 550 -13.98 16.71 15.20
CA ASP A 550 -14.89 15.96 14.34
C ASP A 550 -15.28 16.83 13.14
N LEU A 551 -14.63 16.57 12.01
CA LEU A 551 -14.77 17.30 10.76
C LEU A 551 -15.49 16.48 9.70
N GLY A 552 -16.15 17.18 8.78
CA GLY A 552 -16.80 16.59 7.63
C GLY A 552 -17.18 17.61 6.57
N VAL A 553 -17.98 17.17 5.61
CA VAL A 553 -18.54 18.01 4.55
C VAL A 553 -20.00 17.70 4.31
N LEU A 554 -20.76 18.69 3.85
CA LEU A 554 -22.12 18.49 3.37
C LEU A 554 -22.13 17.61 2.11
N VAL A 555 -23.00 16.61 2.09
CA VAL A 555 -23.24 15.77 0.90
C VAL A 555 -24.23 16.47 -0.06
N GLU A 556 -25.21 17.15 0.51
CA GLU A 556 -26.28 17.85 -0.21
C GLU A 556 -26.30 19.33 0.17
N PRO A 557 -26.77 20.23 -0.72
CA PRO A 557 -26.85 21.64 -0.40
C PRO A 557 -27.93 21.90 0.67
N LEU A 558 -27.62 22.78 1.61
CA LEU A 558 -28.53 23.24 2.65
C LEU A 558 -29.17 24.57 2.23
N SER A 559 -30.49 24.58 2.07
CA SER A 559 -31.24 25.81 1.72
C SER A 559 -31.37 26.77 2.90
N ALA A 560 -31.89 27.97 2.63
CA ALA A 560 -32.28 28.91 3.67
C ALA A 560 -33.31 28.31 4.65
N GLY A 561 -33.26 28.74 5.92
CA GLY A 561 -34.11 28.23 7.00
C GLY A 561 -34.80 29.32 7.80
N PHE A 562 -35.27 28.97 9.01
CA PHE A 562 -35.85 29.90 9.98
C PHE A 562 -35.24 29.71 11.37
N GLU A 563 -35.21 30.79 12.16
CA GLU A 563 -34.72 30.77 13.55
C GLU A 563 -35.83 30.49 14.57
N GLY A 564 -35.42 30.10 15.79
CA GLY A 564 -36.27 30.11 16.99
C GLY A 564 -37.32 29.00 17.07
N ARG A 565 -37.29 28.04 16.15
CA ARG A 565 -38.16 26.85 16.14
C ARG A 565 -37.36 25.65 15.64
N ILE A 566 -37.83 24.46 16.00
CA ILE A 566 -37.24 23.22 15.52
C ILE A 566 -37.76 22.93 14.13
N ASP A 567 -36.83 22.85 13.18
CA ASP A 567 -37.07 22.44 11.81
C ASP A 567 -37.11 20.92 11.73
N ARG A 568 -38.32 20.39 11.51
CA ARG A 568 -38.57 18.95 11.36
C ARG A 568 -38.65 18.51 9.91
N ALA A 569 -38.59 19.45 8.96
CA ALA A 569 -38.77 19.16 7.54
C ALA A 569 -37.43 19.06 6.82
N THR A 570 -36.44 19.86 7.25
CA THR A 570 -35.10 19.85 6.68
C THR A 570 -34.23 18.84 7.41
N GLU A 571 -33.48 18.06 6.64
CA GLU A 571 -32.45 17.14 7.13
C GLU A 571 -31.10 17.53 6.50
N ILE A 572 -30.00 17.27 7.21
CA ILE A 572 -28.64 17.54 6.74
C ILE A 572 -27.94 16.20 6.55
N ALA A 573 -27.44 15.94 5.34
CA ALA A 573 -26.56 14.81 5.07
C ALA A 573 -25.08 15.26 5.14
N VAL A 574 -24.31 14.67 6.06
CA VAL A 574 -22.89 14.99 6.28
C VAL A 574 -22.03 13.75 6.09
N ALA A 575 -20.91 13.88 5.39
CA ALA A 575 -19.85 12.87 5.38
C ALA A 575 -18.79 13.27 6.41
N LEU A 576 -18.70 12.51 7.51
CA LEU A 576 -17.72 12.71 8.57
C LEU A 576 -16.43 11.94 8.25
N PHE A 577 -15.27 12.49 8.60
CA PHE A 577 -13.98 11.87 8.22
C PHE A 577 -13.63 10.62 9.05
N ASP A 578 -13.53 10.75 10.37
CA ASP A 578 -13.21 9.66 11.30
C ASP A 578 -13.95 9.89 12.63
N ALA A 579 -15.24 10.27 12.50
CA ALA A 579 -16.10 10.69 13.60
C ALA A 579 -17.51 10.12 13.45
N GLU A 580 -18.23 10.05 14.57
CA GLU A 580 -19.59 9.56 14.65
C GLU A 580 -20.51 10.63 15.23
N ALA A 581 -21.80 10.62 14.85
CA ALA A 581 -22.80 11.51 15.43
C ALA A 581 -23.79 10.71 16.29
N ALA A 582 -24.25 11.30 17.39
CA ALA A 582 -25.19 10.65 18.28
C ALA A 582 -26.46 11.48 18.44
N SER A 583 -27.61 10.81 18.53
CA SER A 583 -28.87 11.46 18.87
C SER A 583 -28.88 11.90 20.35
N VAL A 584 -29.50 13.03 20.65
CA VAL A 584 -29.64 13.55 22.02
C VAL A 584 -31.10 13.80 22.37
N SER A 585 -31.42 13.87 23.66
CA SER A 585 -32.77 14.27 24.08
C SER A 585 -33.05 15.75 23.77
N ARG A 586 -34.31 16.10 23.52
CA ARG A 586 -34.78 17.49 23.40
C ARG A 586 -34.24 18.43 24.49
N LEU A 587 -34.19 17.97 25.73
CA LEU A 587 -33.69 18.80 26.84
C LEU A 587 -32.19 19.07 26.73
N GLN A 588 -31.41 18.08 26.31
CA GLN A 588 -29.97 18.26 26.06
C GLN A 588 -29.72 19.17 24.86
N LEU A 589 -30.49 19.02 23.78
CA LEU A 589 -30.47 19.91 22.62
C LEU A 589 -30.67 21.38 23.06
N LEU A 590 -31.73 21.65 23.83
CA LEU A 590 -32.03 22.99 24.33
C LEU A 590 -30.99 23.53 25.33
N ASN A 591 -30.20 22.64 25.96
CA ASN A 591 -29.05 23.01 26.79
C ASN A 591 -27.74 23.15 25.99
N GLY A 592 -27.80 23.13 24.66
CA GLY A 592 -26.63 23.39 23.80
C GLY A 592 -25.87 22.14 23.33
N ALA A 593 -26.42 20.93 23.52
CA ALA A 593 -25.81 19.71 22.97
C ALA A 593 -25.93 19.65 21.44
N ASN A 594 -25.09 18.82 20.80
CA ASN A 594 -25.07 18.59 19.35
C ASN A 594 -24.99 19.87 18.51
N ALA A 595 -24.20 20.85 18.96
CA ALA A 595 -23.92 22.03 18.17
C ALA A 595 -22.88 21.71 17.08
N ALA A 596 -23.12 22.24 15.87
CA ALA A 596 -22.22 22.12 14.74
C ALA A 596 -22.15 23.44 13.97
N ALA A 597 -21.03 23.70 13.29
CA ALA A 597 -20.83 24.83 12.41
C ALA A 597 -20.80 24.38 10.95
N ILE A 598 -21.54 25.09 10.09
CA ILE A 598 -21.60 24.85 8.64
C ILE A 598 -21.14 26.09 7.91
N ARG A 599 -20.20 25.94 6.97
CA ARG A 599 -19.72 27.07 6.17
C ARG A 599 -20.77 27.46 5.12
N SER A 600 -21.36 28.64 5.28
CA SER A 600 -22.37 29.16 4.35
C SER A 600 -21.78 29.58 2.99
N ALA A 601 -22.64 29.79 2.01
CA ALA A 601 -22.28 30.24 0.67
C ALA A 601 -21.59 31.62 0.63
N ILE A 602 -21.76 32.44 1.67
CA ILE A 602 -21.10 33.75 1.83
C ILE A 602 -19.82 33.66 2.68
N GLY A 603 -19.38 32.46 3.06
CA GLY A 603 -18.12 32.22 3.75
C GLY A 603 -18.13 32.38 5.28
N VAL A 604 -19.27 32.77 5.88
CA VAL A 604 -19.44 32.79 7.34
C VAL A 604 -20.03 31.48 7.87
N TRP A 605 -19.84 31.19 9.15
CA TRP A 605 -20.31 29.96 9.78
C TRP A 605 -21.72 30.10 10.32
N GLU A 606 -22.60 29.20 9.91
CA GLU A 606 -23.90 29.00 10.55
C GLU A 606 -23.74 28.02 11.72
N ILE A 607 -24.31 28.36 12.88
CA ILE A 607 -24.42 27.41 13.99
C ILE A 607 -25.76 26.72 13.94
N VAL A 608 -25.72 25.40 13.86
CA VAL A 608 -26.89 24.51 13.88
C VAL A 608 -26.80 23.57 15.08
N GLN A 609 -27.94 23.08 15.54
CA GLN A 609 -27.99 21.93 16.44
C GLN A 609 -28.94 20.87 15.89
N PHE A 610 -28.71 19.60 16.21
CA PHE A 610 -29.53 18.49 15.74
C PHE A 610 -29.90 17.53 16.88
N GLU A 611 -31.15 17.07 16.89
CA GLU A 611 -31.62 16.10 17.90
C GLU A 611 -31.37 14.67 17.46
N SER A 612 -31.64 14.37 16.19
CA SER A 612 -31.55 13.02 15.61
C SER A 612 -30.32 12.90 14.71
N ALA A 613 -29.65 11.75 14.80
CA ALA A 613 -28.52 11.35 13.97
C ALA A 613 -28.62 9.88 13.61
N GLU A 614 -28.56 9.57 12.32
CA GLU A 614 -28.62 8.22 11.76
C GLU A 614 -27.52 8.03 10.72
N GLU A 615 -26.73 6.96 10.82
CA GLU A 615 -25.75 6.60 9.80
C GLU A 615 -26.47 5.91 8.63
N ILE A 616 -26.42 6.52 7.45
CA ILE A 616 -27.13 6.05 6.24
C ILE A 616 -26.22 5.24 5.31
N GLU A 617 -24.92 5.54 5.33
CA GLU A 617 -23.84 4.79 4.66
C GLU A 617 -22.60 4.90 5.55
N PRO A 618 -21.60 4.00 5.43
CA PRO A 618 -20.39 4.08 6.26
C PRO A 618 -19.73 5.47 6.20
N GLY A 619 -19.72 6.19 7.33
CA GLY A 619 -19.18 7.55 7.47
C GLY A 619 -20.10 8.68 6.99
N VAL A 620 -21.30 8.38 6.51
CA VAL A 620 -22.30 9.36 6.06
C VAL A 620 -23.51 9.34 6.99
N TRP A 621 -23.80 10.50 7.57
CA TRP A 621 -24.81 10.68 8.60
C TRP A 621 -25.91 11.62 8.14
N ARG A 622 -27.15 11.28 8.48
CA ARG A 622 -28.33 12.12 8.34
C ARG A 622 -28.69 12.71 9.69
N LEU A 623 -28.76 14.03 9.75
CA LEU A 623 -29.05 14.81 10.94
C LEU A 623 -30.41 15.51 10.78
N GLY A 624 -31.27 15.41 11.80
CA GLY A 624 -32.64 15.93 11.75
C GLY A 624 -33.06 16.66 13.03
N ASP A 625 -34.30 17.17 13.02
CA ASP A 625 -34.90 17.97 14.09
C ASP A 625 -33.99 19.14 14.49
N LEU A 626 -33.76 20.04 13.53
CA LEU A 626 -32.68 21.02 13.57
C LEU A 626 -33.09 22.31 14.29
N LEU A 627 -32.18 22.90 15.05
CA LEU A 627 -32.22 24.30 15.45
C LEU A 627 -31.20 25.07 14.62
N ARG A 628 -31.67 26.00 13.78
CA ARG A 628 -30.82 26.73 12.83
C ARG A 628 -30.60 28.19 13.23
N GLY A 629 -29.57 28.81 12.65
CA GLY A 629 -29.20 30.20 12.91
C GLY A 629 -28.88 30.51 14.38
N GLN A 630 -28.40 29.53 15.13
CA GLN A 630 -28.13 29.71 16.57
C GLN A 630 -27.07 30.79 16.80
N LEU A 631 -27.13 31.43 17.98
CA LEU A 631 -26.25 32.55 18.36
C LEU A 631 -26.24 33.72 17.36
N GLY A 632 -27.36 33.90 16.62
CA GLY A 632 -27.53 35.00 15.68
C GLY A 632 -26.73 34.83 14.39
N THR A 633 -26.73 33.61 13.84
CA THR A 633 -26.12 33.28 12.55
C THR A 633 -27.16 33.26 11.42
N SER A 634 -28.16 34.14 11.48
CA SER A 634 -29.27 34.21 10.50
C SER A 634 -28.82 34.54 9.09
N ASP A 635 -27.80 35.39 8.95
CA ASP A 635 -27.20 35.76 7.67
C ASP A 635 -26.55 34.55 6.99
N ALA A 636 -25.81 33.73 7.76
CA ALA A 636 -25.24 32.48 7.29
C ALA A 636 -26.35 31.48 6.90
N MET A 637 -27.36 31.33 7.78
CA MET A 637 -28.53 30.49 7.53
C MET A 637 -29.31 30.91 6.29
N ALA A 638 -29.55 32.21 6.10
CA ALA A 638 -30.29 32.75 4.97
C ALA A 638 -29.54 32.61 3.65
N ALA A 639 -28.21 32.63 3.67
CA ALA A 639 -27.38 32.36 2.50
C ALA A 639 -27.41 30.88 2.07
N GLY A 640 -27.70 29.96 3.01
CA GLY A 640 -27.58 28.52 2.79
C GLY A 640 -26.13 28.07 2.62
N ALA A 641 -25.92 26.78 2.37
CA ALA A 641 -24.61 26.19 2.15
C ALA A 641 -24.62 25.25 0.93
N PRO A 642 -23.62 25.30 0.04
CA PRO A 642 -23.54 24.37 -1.08
C PRO A 642 -23.14 22.96 -0.63
N ALA A 643 -23.40 21.96 -1.47
CA ALA A 643 -22.81 20.63 -1.30
C ALA A 643 -21.27 20.74 -1.32
N GLY A 644 -20.60 19.97 -0.47
CA GLY A 644 -19.16 20.03 -0.22
C GLY A 644 -18.73 21.14 0.74
N ALA A 645 -19.65 21.92 1.32
CA ALA A 645 -19.31 22.90 2.34
C ALA A 645 -18.80 22.23 3.62
N ASP A 646 -17.86 22.89 4.30
CA ASP A 646 -17.25 22.38 5.52
C ASP A 646 -18.28 22.26 6.66
N PHE A 647 -18.17 21.16 7.40
CA PHE A 647 -18.96 20.85 8.59
C PHE A 647 -18.02 20.56 9.77
N VAL A 648 -18.31 21.14 10.93
CA VAL A 648 -17.51 21.00 12.14
C VAL A 648 -18.42 20.72 13.33
N MET A 649 -18.23 19.61 14.04
CA MET A 649 -18.89 19.43 15.34
C MET A 649 -18.27 20.37 16.37
N LEU A 650 -19.08 21.10 17.12
CA LEU A 650 -18.60 22.06 18.12
C LEU A 650 -18.56 21.41 19.51
N ASP A 651 -17.45 20.76 19.80
CA ASP A 651 -17.13 20.15 21.09
C ASP A 651 -15.87 20.78 21.73
N ASP A 652 -15.30 20.10 22.72
CA ASP A 652 -14.06 20.49 23.39
C ASP A 652 -12.79 20.32 22.52
N ALA A 653 -12.86 19.70 21.34
CA ALA A 653 -11.74 19.65 20.41
C ALA A 653 -11.58 20.96 19.61
N VAL A 654 -12.64 21.79 19.53
CA VAL A 654 -12.62 23.08 18.83
C VAL A 654 -12.08 24.18 19.76
N GLN A 655 -10.77 24.37 19.71
CA GLN A 655 -10.02 25.23 20.63
C GLN A 655 -9.88 26.67 20.11
N PRO A 656 -9.68 27.68 20.99
CA PRO A 656 -9.32 29.02 20.57
C PRO A 656 -8.01 29.00 19.77
N ALA A 657 -7.94 29.70 18.64
CA ALA A 657 -6.75 29.72 17.79
C ALA A 657 -5.59 30.56 18.39
N GLY A 658 -5.82 31.29 19.49
CA GLY A 658 -4.83 32.16 20.13
C GLY A 658 -4.68 33.54 19.47
N LEU A 659 -5.76 34.04 18.87
CA LEU A 659 -5.83 35.40 18.33
C LEU A 659 -5.72 36.43 19.48
N ARG A 660 -4.90 37.47 19.33
CA ARG A 660 -4.83 38.55 20.32
C ARG A 660 -5.91 39.59 20.06
N ALA A 661 -6.38 40.26 21.11
CA ALA A 661 -7.41 41.29 20.99
C ALA A 661 -7.05 42.42 20.00
N SER A 662 -5.77 42.81 19.92
CA SER A 662 -5.29 43.83 18.96
C SER A 662 -5.17 43.34 17.52
N GLU A 663 -5.30 42.04 17.29
CA GLU A 663 -5.17 41.41 15.97
C GLU A 663 -6.53 41.12 15.32
N ALA A 664 -7.63 41.30 16.05
CA ALA A 664 -8.98 41.12 15.53
C ALA A 664 -9.22 42.03 14.32
N GLY A 665 -9.72 41.45 13.22
CA GLY A 665 -9.95 42.16 11.97
C GLY A 665 -8.70 42.40 11.11
N LEU A 666 -7.51 41.95 11.52
CA LEU A 666 -6.30 41.99 10.70
C LEU A 666 -6.15 40.70 9.88
N LEU A 667 -5.52 40.82 8.71
CA LEU A 667 -5.10 39.67 7.92
C LEU A 667 -3.86 39.04 8.56
N LEU A 668 -3.96 37.76 8.92
CA LEU A 668 -2.85 36.98 9.48
C LEU A 668 -2.62 35.70 8.67
N ASN A 669 -1.35 35.29 8.61
CA ASN A 669 -0.92 34.00 8.09
C ASN A 669 -0.80 33.01 9.25
N TRP A 670 -1.48 31.87 9.13
CA TRP A 670 -1.54 30.81 10.12
C TRP A 670 -0.83 29.58 9.61
N ARG A 671 -0.11 28.90 10.50
CA ARG A 671 0.46 27.57 10.26
C ARG A 671 0.03 26.58 11.33
N VAL A 672 -0.34 25.37 10.93
CA VAL A 672 -0.79 24.29 11.82
C VAL A 672 -0.07 23.00 11.44
N GLY A 673 0.62 22.37 12.39
CA GLY A 673 1.36 21.12 12.15
C GLY A 673 1.81 20.43 13.44
N PRO A 674 2.42 19.23 13.35
CA PRO A 674 2.85 18.46 14.50
C PRO A 674 3.94 19.17 15.31
N SER A 675 3.87 19.08 16.64
CA SER A 675 4.79 19.77 17.58
C SER A 675 6.28 19.40 17.44
N GLU A 676 6.60 18.22 16.92
CA GLU A 676 7.98 17.67 16.85
C GLU A 676 8.59 17.69 15.44
N THR A 677 8.01 18.47 14.51
CA THR A 677 8.43 18.45 13.11
C THR A 677 8.85 19.82 12.61
N ASP A 678 9.77 19.85 11.64
CA ASP A 678 10.18 21.08 10.96
C ASP A 678 8.99 21.73 10.24
N ILE A 679 8.95 23.06 10.27
CA ILE A 679 7.90 23.90 9.67
C ILE A 679 8.05 23.90 8.14
N SER A 680 7.70 22.78 7.51
CA SER A 680 7.72 22.54 6.06
C SER A 680 6.30 22.39 5.52
N ASP A 681 6.13 22.63 4.21
CA ASP A 681 4.82 22.53 3.55
C ASP A 681 4.23 21.10 3.57
N GLU A 682 5.07 20.09 3.72
CA GLU A 682 4.67 18.67 3.83
C GLU A 682 3.98 18.36 5.17
N ASN A 683 4.42 19.00 6.26
CA ASN A 683 3.91 18.74 7.61
C ASN A 683 2.94 19.81 8.11
N PHE A 684 2.98 21.02 7.56
CA PHE A 684 2.18 22.16 8.04
C PHE A 684 1.11 22.60 7.04
N PHE A 685 -0.13 22.73 7.53
CA PHE A 685 -1.21 23.47 6.88
C PHE A 685 -0.97 24.98 6.99
N ALA A 686 -1.24 25.69 5.90
CA ALA A 686 -1.07 27.14 5.81
C ALA A 686 -2.41 27.79 5.43
N HIS A 687 -2.77 28.88 6.10
CA HIS A 687 -4.00 29.62 5.84
C HIS A 687 -3.80 31.11 6.09
N ALA A 688 -4.20 31.96 5.14
CA ALA A 688 -4.25 33.41 5.32
C ALA A 688 -5.71 33.85 5.47
N GLY A 689 -6.04 34.55 6.55
CA GLY A 689 -7.43 34.91 6.85
C GLY A 689 -7.57 36.05 7.85
N ILE A 690 -8.75 36.68 7.81
CA ILE A 690 -9.19 37.70 8.77
C ILE A 690 -10.22 37.05 9.69
N GLY A 691 -10.16 37.34 10.98
CA GLY A 691 -11.14 36.83 11.95
C GLY A 691 -11.15 37.58 13.27
N GLY A 692 -11.97 37.10 14.19
CA GLY A 692 -12.18 37.70 15.51
C GLY A 692 -13.17 38.86 15.52
N LEU A 693 -13.86 39.15 14.41
CA LEU A 693 -14.87 40.20 14.37
C LEU A 693 -16.27 39.65 14.65
N ARG A 694 -16.51 38.37 14.37
CA ARG A 694 -17.86 37.78 14.48
C ARG A 694 -18.43 37.85 15.90
N ALA A 695 -17.60 37.63 16.91
CA ALA A 695 -17.99 37.74 18.31
C ALA A 695 -18.35 39.18 18.76
N HIS A 696 -17.86 40.19 18.06
CA HIS A 696 -18.13 41.59 18.35
C HIS A 696 -19.34 42.15 17.59
N LEU A 697 -19.88 41.44 16.60
CA LEU A 697 -21.01 41.91 15.81
C LEU A 697 -22.32 41.82 16.62
N PRO A 698 -23.04 42.95 16.82
CA PRO A 698 -24.36 42.91 17.42
C PRO A 698 -25.34 42.06 16.61
N LEU A 699 -26.24 41.38 17.33
CA LEU A 699 -27.30 40.58 16.72
C LEU A 699 -28.33 41.49 16.04
N SER A 700 -29.01 40.98 15.00
CA SER A 700 -30.04 41.74 14.30
C SER A 700 -31.24 42.04 15.22
N PRO A 701 -31.70 43.29 15.37
CA PRO A 701 -32.90 43.60 16.13
C PRO A 701 -34.12 42.80 15.67
N VAL A 702 -35.11 42.60 16.54
CA VAL A 702 -36.32 41.82 16.21
C VAL A 702 -37.57 42.65 16.35
N HIS A 703 -38.69 42.12 15.85
CA HIS A 703 -40.00 42.76 15.95
C HIS A 703 -40.03 44.20 15.43
N VAL A 704 -39.30 44.49 14.33
CA VAL A 704 -39.43 45.77 13.63
C VAL A 704 -40.91 45.96 13.29
N ARG A 705 -41.46 47.09 13.71
CA ARG A 705 -42.85 47.52 13.52
C ARG A 705 -42.84 48.93 12.96
N CYS A 706 -43.78 49.19 12.07
CA CYS A 706 -44.05 50.52 11.55
C CYS A 706 -45.53 50.80 11.74
N ARG A 707 -45.86 51.91 12.40
CA ARG A 707 -47.24 52.35 12.60
C ARG A 707 -47.37 53.79 12.11
N GLN A 708 -48.28 54.03 11.17
CA GLN A 708 -48.61 55.40 10.79
C GLN A 708 -49.27 56.17 11.93
N ASN A 709 -48.94 57.45 12.03
CA ASN A 709 -49.54 58.41 12.94
C ASN A 709 -49.71 59.78 12.24
N ALA A 710 -50.36 60.73 12.91
CA ALA A 710 -50.60 62.07 12.35
C ALA A 710 -49.31 62.82 11.97
N GLY A 711 -48.14 62.39 12.49
CA GLY A 711 -46.83 62.98 12.23
C GLY A 711 -45.95 62.19 11.25
N GLY A 712 -46.46 61.13 10.60
CA GLY A 712 -45.73 60.30 9.64
C GLY A 712 -45.80 58.82 10.01
N ALA A 713 -44.64 58.18 10.20
CA ALA A 713 -44.54 56.77 10.58
C ALA A 713 -43.64 56.57 11.81
N ALA A 714 -44.20 55.96 12.86
CA ALA A 714 -43.45 55.53 14.04
C ALA A 714 -42.88 54.14 13.82
N ILE A 715 -41.55 54.03 13.82
CA ILE A 715 -40.81 52.79 13.66
C ILE A 715 -40.28 52.37 15.03
N SER A 716 -40.48 51.12 15.41
CA SER A 716 -39.94 50.56 16.65
C SER A 716 -39.44 49.13 16.46
N TRP A 717 -38.54 48.70 17.33
CA TRP A 717 -37.94 47.36 17.31
C TRP A 717 -37.65 46.90 18.75
N VAL A 718 -37.19 45.67 18.89
CA VAL A 718 -36.76 45.10 20.16
C VAL A 718 -35.29 44.68 20.04
N ARG A 719 -34.48 45.12 21.00
CA ARG A 719 -33.05 44.79 21.08
C ARG A 719 -32.84 43.29 21.33
N ARG A 720 -31.81 42.72 20.69
CA ARG A 720 -31.25 41.41 21.06
C ARG A 720 -29.88 41.62 21.71
N GLY A 721 -29.59 40.89 22.78
CA GLY A 721 -28.27 40.88 23.40
C GLY A 721 -27.48 39.63 23.00
N ARG A 722 -26.14 39.77 22.87
CA ARG A 722 -25.21 38.65 22.64
C ARG A 722 -24.45 38.20 23.89
N ILE A 723 -24.42 39.04 24.93
CA ILE A 723 -23.69 38.80 26.18
C ILE A 723 -24.73 38.59 27.28
N ASP A 724 -24.75 37.39 27.85
CA ASP A 724 -25.59 37.01 29.01
C ASP A 724 -27.08 37.39 28.87
N ALA A 725 -27.59 37.38 27.64
CA ALA A 725 -28.97 37.79 27.33
C ALA A 725 -30.03 36.69 27.58
N ASP A 726 -29.58 35.48 27.92
CA ASP A 726 -30.44 34.34 28.23
C ASP A 726 -30.69 34.18 29.76
N ASP A 727 -30.21 35.11 30.60
CA ASP A 727 -30.53 35.14 32.02
C ASP A 727 -31.93 35.74 32.26
N TRP A 728 -32.90 34.87 32.52
CA TRP A 728 -34.30 35.23 32.81
C TRP A 728 -34.51 35.73 34.25
N GLY A 729 -33.45 35.84 35.06
CA GLY A 729 -33.51 36.29 36.44
C GLY A 729 -33.65 37.81 36.62
N GLN A 730 -33.24 38.61 35.62
CA GLN A 730 -33.34 40.08 35.63
C GLN A 730 -34.45 40.56 34.68
N GLY A 731 -35.11 41.67 35.01
CA GLY A 731 -36.26 42.19 34.25
C GLY A 731 -35.93 42.73 32.85
N GLU A 732 -34.65 43.05 32.57
CA GLU A 732 -34.12 43.40 31.25
C GLU A 732 -32.77 42.71 31.01
N ILE A 733 -32.50 42.35 29.76
CA ILE A 733 -31.22 41.76 29.35
C ILE A 733 -30.08 42.81 29.41
N PRO A 734 -28.82 42.42 29.67
CA PRO A 734 -27.68 43.32 29.58
C PRO A 734 -27.53 43.98 28.20
N LEU A 735 -26.99 45.20 28.15
CA LEU A 735 -26.74 45.91 26.88
C LEU A 735 -25.63 45.23 26.06
N GLY A 736 -24.55 44.79 26.71
CA GLY A 736 -23.41 44.11 26.07
C GLY A 736 -22.49 44.99 25.21
N GLU A 737 -22.91 46.21 24.89
CA GLU A 737 -22.16 47.23 24.14
C GLU A 737 -21.90 48.48 24.99
N GLU A 738 -20.97 49.35 24.59
CA GLU A 738 -20.60 50.55 25.35
C GLU A 738 -21.72 51.61 25.40
N ARG A 739 -22.56 51.66 24.37
CA ARG A 739 -23.72 52.54 24.27
C ARG A 739 -24.82 51.90 23.44
N GLU A 740 -26.06 52.26 23.76
CA GLU A 740 -27.21 51.87 22.95
C GLU A 740 -27.39 52.87 21.79
N GLU A 741 -27.15 52.39 20.56
CA GLU A 741 -27.27 53.19 19.33
C GLU A 741 -27.65 52.27 18.17
N TYR A 742 -28.52 52.77 17.29
CA TYR A 742 -29.06 52.06 16.14
C TYR A 742 -28.96 52.91 14.87
N GLN A 743 -28.68 52.25 13.75
CA GLN A 743 -28.82 52.82 12.41
C GLN A 743 -30.12 52.32 11.77
N ILE A 744 -30.90 53.27 11.26
CA ILE A 744 -32.15 53.02 10.55
C ILE A 744 -31.96 53.48 9.12
N GLU A 745 -32.06 52.54 8.19
CA GLU A 745 -32.04 52.81 6.76
C GLU A 745 -33.45 52.65 6.19
N ILE A 746 -33.88 53.62 5.38
CA ILE A 746 -35.14 53.60 4.66
C ILE A 746 -34.83 53.48 3.18
N ALA A 747 -35.47 52.54 2.51
CA ALA A 747 -35.38 52.34 1.08
C ALA A 747 -36.78 52.27 0.44
N ALA A 748 -36.88 52.62 -0.84
CA ALA A 748 -38.01 52.19 -1.65
C ALA A 748 -38.05 50.65 -1.65
N ALA A 749 -39.24 50.05 -1.81
CA ALA A 749 -39.37 48.59 -1.86
C ALA A 749 -38.42 47.96 -2.90
N GLY A 750 -37.39 47.24 -2.43
CA GLY A 750 -36.35 46.62 -3.26
C GLY A 750 -35.39 47.59 -3.95
N GLY A 751 -35.40 48.87 -3.59
CA GLY A 751 -34.55 49.92 -4.14
C GLY A 751 -33.35 50.27 -3.24
N PRO A 752 -32.50 51.22 -3.65
CA PRO A 752 -31.41 51.72 -2.82
C PRO A 752 -31.94 52.49 -1.61
N SER A 753 -31.11 52.57 -0.56
CA SER A 753 -31.38 53.40 0.62
C SER A 753 -31.51 54.88 0.21
N VAL A 754 -32.61 55.51 0.62
CA VAL A 754 -32.91 56.92 0.41
C VAL A 754 -32.62 57.76 1.66
N ARG A 755 -32.60 57.14 2.85
CA ARG A 755 -32.29 57.81 4.10
C ARG A 755 -31.59 56.89 5.08
N VAL A 756 -30.65 57.47 5.82
CA VAL A 756 -29.97 56.85 6.96
C VAL A 756 -30.14 57.77 8.17
N ALA A 757 -30.63 57.22 9.27
CA ALA A 757 -30.80 57.92 10.54
C ALA A 757 -30.17 57.14 11.68
N LEU A 758 -29.83 57.83 12.77
CA LEU A 758 -29.35 57.23 14.01
C LEU A 758 -30.37 57.45 15.14
N SER A 759 -30.53 56.47 16.01
CA SER A 759 -31.34 56.57 17.23
C SER A 759 -30.63 55.94 18.41
N SER A 760 -30.70 56.58 19.58
CA SER A 760 -30.23 56.02 20.87
C SER A 760 -31.34 55.28 21.62
N GLU A 761 -32.54 55.18 21.05
CA GLU A 761 -33.69 54.48 21.62
C GLU A 761 -34.17 53.38 20.65
N GLN A 762 -34.95 52.42 21.16
CA GLN A 762 -35.56 51.33 20.36
C GLN A 762 -36.76 51.80 19.50
N ASN A 763 -36.82 53.10 19.21
CA ASN A 763 -37.83 53.73 18.39
C ASN A 763 -37.23 54.89 17.58
N TRP A 764 -37.87 55.22 16.45
CA TRP A 764 -37.55 56.37 15.63
C TRP A 764 -38.80 56.86 14.90
N GLN A 765 -39.01 58.18 14.88
CA GLN A 765 -40.13 58.80 14.17
C GLN A 765 -39.67 59.26 12.78
N TYR A 766 -40.24 58.65 11.74
CA TYR A 766 -40.06 59.09 10.36
C TYR A 766 -41.10 60.17 10.04
N ALA A 767 -40.68 61.43 10.06
CA ALA A 767 -41.59 62.57 9.96
C ALA A 767 -42.23 62.68 8.56
N SER A 768 -43.49 63.13 8.48
CA SER A 768 -44.19 63.32 7.19
C SER A 768 -43.43 64.21 6.19
N ALA A 769 -42.70 65.21 6.69
CA ALA A 769 -41.88 66.08 5.86
C ALA A 769 -40.69 65.34 5.22
N ASP A 770 -40.06 64.43 5.97
CA ASP A 770 -38.96 63.59 5.48
C ASP A 770 -39.48 62.56 4.47
N ILE A 771 -40.65 61.95 4.72
CA ILE A 771 -41.31 61.05 3.77
C ILE A 771 -41.55 61.76 2.43
N ALA A 772 -42.09 62.98 2.48
CA ALA A 772 -42.35 63.77 1.28
C ALA A 772 -41.06 64.19 0.55
N ALA A 773 -39.98 64.47 1.29
CA ALA A 773 -38.68 64.81 0.71
C ALA A 773 -38.02 63.60 0.02
N ASP A 774 -38.11 62.42 0.62
CA ASP A 774 -37.43 61.22 0.13
C ASP A 774 -38.18 60.56 -1.03
N PHE A 775 -39.51 60.62 -1.04
CA PHE A 775 -40.35 59.89 -2.02
C PHE A 775 -41.24 60.80 -2.89
N GLY A 776 -41.26 62.12 -2.67
CA GLY A 776 -42.14 63.06 -3.38
C GLY A 776 -43.62 62.95 -3.01
N GLY A 777 -43.95 62.16 -1.99
CA GLY A 777 -45.30 61.82 -1.53
C GLY A 777 -45.27 60.61 -0.59
N LEU A 778 -46.43 60.10 -0.17
CA LEU A 778 -46.51 58.89 0.66
C LEU A 778 -46.34 57.64 -0.25
N PRO A 779 -45.25 56.85 -0.12
CA PRO A 779 -45.08 55.64 -0.92
C PRO A 779 -46.00 54.52 -0.42
N LEU A 780 -46.37 53.57 -1.29
CA LEU A 780 -47.21 52.42 -0.92
C LEU A 780 -46.48 51.49 0.07
N GLU A 781 -45.19 51.23 -0.20
CA GLU A 781 -44.36 50.34 0.58
C GLU A 781 -42.96 50.93 0.79
N ILE A 782 -42.39 50.67 1.96
CA ILE A 782 -41.00 50.99 2.30
C ILE A 782 -40.31 49.76 2.87
N ASP A 783 -39.01 49.64 2.60
CA ASP A 783 -38.14 48.69 3.29
C ASP A 783 -37.41 49.45 4.40
N VAL A 784 -37.50 48.93 5.63
CA VAL A 784 -36.84 49.49 6.81
C VAL A 784 -35.79 48.50 7.28
N THR A 785 -34.55 48.93 7.35
CA THR A 785 -33.43 48.14 7.87
C THR A 785 -32.91 48.76 9.16
N VAL A 786 -32.84 47.98 10.23
CA VAL A 786 -32.31 48.42 11.53
C VAL A 786 -31.06 47.61 11.88
N ARG A 787 -30.00 48.29 12.32
CA ARG A 787 -28.76 47.69 12.82
C ARG A 787 -28.40 48.28 14.17
N GLN A 788 -27.92 47.47 15.11
CA GLN A 788 -27.35 47.96 16.36
C GLN A 788 -25.86 48.26 16.20
N PHE A 789 -25.36 49.30 16.86
CA PHE A 789 -23.96 49.70 16.84
C PHE A 789 -23.14 48.98 17.92
N SER A 790 -21.89 48.64 17.59
CA SER A 790 -20.82 48.27 18.51
C SER A 790 -19.60 49.14 18.22
N ALA A 791 -18.86 49.55 19.26
CA ALA A 791 -17.65 50.36 19.06
C ALA A 791 -16.53 49.60 18.32
N VAL A 792 -16.47 48.27 18.47
CA VAL A 792 -15.40 47.44 17.90
C VAL A 792 -15.70 47.00 16.47
N ALA A 793 -16.92 46.51 16.21
CA ALA A 793 -17.30 45.95 14.90
C ALA A 793 -18.15 46.90 14.03
N GLY A 794 -18.57 48.05 14.56
CA GLY A 794 -19.49 48.96 13.87
C GLY A 794 -20.94 48.47 13.90
N PHE A 795 -21.71 48.76 12.85
CA PHE A 795 -23.11 48.34 12.76
C PHE A 795 -23.22 46.85 12.46
N GLY A 796 -23.93 46.13 13.34
CA GLY A 796 -24.11 44.69 13.29
C GLY A 796 -25.03 44.18 12.18
N LEU A 797 -25.60 43.01 12.43
CA LEU A 797 -26.46 42.34 11.47
C LEU A 797 -27.77 43.11 11.23
N PRO A 798 -28.24 43.20 9.97
CA PRO A 798 -29.43 43.96 9.64
C PRO A 798 -30.72 43.20 9.96
N ALA A 799 -31.69 43.92 10.49
CA ALA A 799 -33.09 43.50 10.54
C ALA A 799 -33.88 44.28 9.49
N THR A 800 -34.20 43.64 8.37
CA THR A 800 -34.93 44.27 7.26
C THR A 800 -36.37 43.81 7.22
N ARG A 801 -37.32 44.75 7.15
CA ARG A 801 -38.74 44.44 6.98
C ARG A 801 -39.43 45.44 6.07
N ARG A 802 -40.26 44.89 5.17
CA ARG A 802 -41.16 45.67 4.33
C ARG A 802 -42.42 46.06 5.10
N PHE A 803 -42.83 47.31 4.96
CA PHE A 803 -44.09 47.82 5.49
C PHE A 803 -44.90 48.52 4.43
N THR A 804 -46.20 48.27 4.43
CA THR A 804 -47.17 49.05 3.67
C THR A 804 -47.53 50.29 4.47
N LEU A 805 -47.44 51.47 3.84
CA LEU A 805 -47.84 52.75 4.41
C LEU A 805 -49.21 53.13 3.83
N SER A 806 -50.24 52.36 4.15
CA SER A 806 -51.63 52.58 3.74
C SER A 806 -52.49 53.18 4.84
#